data_AF-A0A8C0J608-F1
#
_entry.id   AF-A0A8C0J608-F1
#
_cell.length_a   1.000
_cell.length_b   1.000
_cell.length_c   1.000
_cell.angle_alpha   90.00
_cell.angle_beta   90.00
_cell.angle_gamma   90.00
#
_symmetry.space_group_name_H-M   'P 1'
#
loop_
_entity.id
_entity.type
_entity.pdbx_description
1 polymer ?
#
loop_
_entity_poly.entity_id
_entity_poly.type
_entity_poly.pdbx_seq_one_letter_code
_entity_poly.pdbx_strand_id
1 'polypeptide(L)'
;MVSKSDQLLIVVSILEGRHFPRRAKHMLVVEAKFDGEQLATDPVDHADQPEFATELAWELDRKALHQHRLQRTPIKLQCFALDPRSSTKENIGYIVLDLRAAQEKKQAPKWYPLLSNKYIKFKSEIQISIVLETDTKAPVDGFKAKEAPPREGKMPALLSGLDPKNIVAVLNEEEGYHQIGPAEYCREYFVLSVTIAFATQLEQLIPSTMKLPERQPEFFFYYSLLGNDVTNEPFTDLINPNFEPERASVRIRSTVEVLQVYFSAQPKIQIHLCCGDQSLGSTEIPLTGLLKKGNVEIDQQPVAVEGAFNLVPPNRAKQKLPPLALDMTPTVGVSVILQKEGVNTQSLLHLDLQTEPEHSQKRVLSPTWDKTKSPEQRSHSAPSAPLQNGHSPPTKDEATESEVESLQYDRGTKLNKTGRGKKPISHPGATSGAESTSGQKIAVPAASHHFCFSIDLRSIHNLEVGFPVNCVLRYSYPFFGSAAPIMTNPPIEVRKNVEVFLPQSYCAFDFATMSHQLQDTFFRLPLLVELWHKDKMTKDILLGVARLQLSNVLSLEKTRFLGSNGEQCWRQTCSETVGVMAAQGANNKIAELSYTVTLEDYGLVKMHEVLVSDSSQCLGAGQQQQQVPPPQPHHVPETEPEPQPRETLEYKAALELEMWKEMQEDIFENQLKKKELAHMQALAEEWKKRDKEREALVKKKVAEYTNLEEQLQKTLTDLEKRERQLVSAESELQRVKRELQAQHERNFQELQDSVRRVKEECAHQVELERSKIKQLEEDKVRLQQHFYEAENKYKILEKEFQQYKEQQCSKPEIRLQSEINLLTLEKVELERKLESATKSKLHYKQQWARALKELARLKQREQENAMARLKKQQQELEHMRLRYLAAEEKEMGKTERKELEDIRNELNRLKQQEDKKQSQDSRDISVEQVGSLHTRQLNESLDDYLTRLIEERDTLLRTGVYNHEDHIVSELDRQIREALAKRSSSK
;
A
#
# COMPACT_ATOMS: atom_id res chain seq x y z
N MET A 1 -0.94 32.22 -8.76
CA MET A 1 -0.83 30.76 -8.58
C MET A 1 -1.01 30.13 -9.95
N VAL A 2 -0.14 29.18 -10.34
CA VAL A 2 -0.37 28.34 -11.53
C VAL A 2 -1.21 27.13 -11.11
N SER A 3 -2.09 26.66 -11.99
CA SER A 3 -2.94 25.49 -11.74
C SER A 3 -2.12 24.20 -11.65
N LYS A 4 -2.30 23.41 -10.58
CA LYS A 4 -1.63 22.12 -10.37
C LYS A 4 -2.02 21.00 -11.37
N SER A 5 -2.93 21.28 -12.31
CA SER A 5 -3.54 20.29 -13.20
C SER A 5 -2.75 19.92 -14.46
N ASP A 6 -1.50 20.37 -14.59
CA ASP A 6 -0.64 20.16 -15.78
C ASP A 6 0.59 19.26 -15.50
N GLN A 7 0.74 18.73 -14.28
CA GLN A 7 1.86 17.88 -13.85
C GLN A 7 1.68 16.43 -14.35
N LEU A 8 2.74 15.87 -14.93
CA LEU A 8 2.82 14.54 -15.54
C LEU A 8 4.07 13.82 -15.03
N LEU A 9 3.97 12.52 -14.77
CA LEU A 9 5.08 11.68 -14.34
C LEU A 9 5.52 10.76 -15.49
N ILE A 10 6.81 10.79 -15.85
CA ILE A 10 7.40 9.72 -16.66
C ILE A 10 7.89 8.65 -15.69
N VAL A 11 7.29 7.46 -15.72
CA VAL A 11 7.68 6.33 -14.86
C VAL A 11 8.45 5.31 -15.69
N VAL A 12 9.65 4.94 -15.22
CA VAL A 12 10.51 3.89 -15.80
C VAL A 12 10.68 2.79 -14.77
N SER A 13 9.94 1.69 -14.94
CA SER A 13 10.02 0.49 -14.10
C SER A 13 11.18 -0.39 -14.58
N ILE A 14 12.16 -0.64 -13.72
CA ILE A 14 13.32 -1.49 -13.96
C ILE A 14 13.08 -2.78 -13.16
N LEU A 15 12.73 -3.87 -13.86
CA LEU A 15 12.14 -5.06 -13.23
C LEU A 15 13.20 -6.12 -12.91
N GLU A 16 13.72 -6.80 -13.93
CA GLU A 16 14.66 -7.90 -13.79
C GLU A 16 15.75 -7.85 -14.86
N GLY A 17 16.95 -8.34 -14.56
CA GLY A 17 18.01 -8.62 -15.51
C GLY A 17 18.08 -10.10 -15.87
N ARG A 18 18.71 -10.42 -17.00
CA ARG A 18 19.05 -11.81 -17.36
C ARG A 18 20.37 -11.88 -18.13
N HIS A 19 20.97 -13.07 -18.14
CA HIS A 19 22.28 -13.35 -18.72
C HIS A 19 23.40 -12.45 -18.15
N PHE A 20 23.42 -12.25 -16.83
CA PHE A 20 24.57 -11.63 -16.15
C PHE A 20 25.57 -12.71 -15.69
N PRO A 21 26.87 -12.41 -15.57
CA PRO A 21 27.85 -13.34 -14.99
C PRO A 21 27.91 -13.17 -13.47
N ARG A 22 27.51 -14.19 -12.70
CA ARG A 22 27.51 -14.16 -11.22
C ARG A 22 28.84 -13.65 -10.64
N ARG A 23 28.80 -12.58 -9.83
CA ARG A 23 29.96 -11.98 -9.13
C ARG A 23 29.66 -11.75 -7.65
N ALA A 24 29.72 -12.80 -6.83
CA ALA A 24 29.42 -12.82 -5.38
C ALA A 24 30.32 -11.95 -4.45
N LYS A 25 30.92 -10.87 -4.97
CA LYS A 25 31.58 -9.79 -4.22
C LYS A 25 31.17 -8.40 -4.74
N HIS A 26 30.16 -8.33 -5.59
CA HIS A 26 29.69 -7.10 -6.21
C HIS A 26 28.16 -7.06 -6.16
N MET A 27 27.61 -5.85 -6.10
CA MET A 27 26.19 -5.56 -6.31
C MET A 27 26.00 -4.96 -7.71
N LEU A 28 24.77 -4.94 -8.21
CA LEU A 28 24.37 -4.21 -9.42
C LEU A 28 23.47 -3.03 -9.03
N VAL A 29 23.71 -1.88 -9.67
CA VAL A 29 22.85 -0.68 -9.61
C VAL A 29 22.61 -0.18 -11.03
N VAL A 30 21.39 0.29 -11.31
CA VAL A 30 21.08 1.00 -12.56
C VAL A 30 20.80 2.47 -12.24
N GLU A 31 21.67 3.36 -12.72
CA GLU A 31 21.51 4.81 -12.61
C GLU A 31 20.83 5.36 -13.87
N ALA A 32 19.64 5.92 -13.74
CA ALA A 32 18.91 6.53 -14.84
C ALA A 32 19.07 8.06 -14.83
N LYS A 33 19.47 8.63 -15.96
CA LYS A 33 19.66 10.07 -16.15
C LYS A 33 18.70 10.62 -17.20
N PHE A 34 17.98 11.67 -16.83
CA PHE A 34 17.05 12.43 -17.68
C PHE A 34 17.00 13.89 -17.23
N ASP A 35 16.86 14.82 -18.18
CA ASP A 35 16.91 16.28 -18.03
C ASP A 35 17.92 16.88 -17.02
N GLY A 36 19.08 16.23 -16.87
CA GLY A 36 20.13 16.63 -15.94
C GLY A 36 20.04 15.96 -14.56
N GLU A 37 18.84 15.63 -14.12
CA GLU A 37 18.57 14.83 -12.93
C GLU A 37 19.04 13.38 -13.06
N GLN A 38 19.29 12.73 -11.93
CA GLN A 38 19.77 11.34 -11.88
C GLN A 38 19.13 10.61 -10.72
N LEU A 39 18.45 9.51 -11.03
CA LEU A 39 17.86 8.57 -10.08
C LEU A 39 18.59 7.22 -10.19
N ALA A 40 18.47 6.35 -9.19
CA ALA A 40 19.14 5.05 -9.18
C ALA A 40 18.28 3.98 -8.51
N THR A 41 18.46 2.73 -8.92
CA THR A 41 17.96 1.56 -8.16
C THR A 41 18.78 1.35 -6.89
N ASP A 42 18.20 0.64 -5.92
CA ASP A 42 18.97 0.07 -4.82
C ASP A 42 20.03 -0.95 -5.33
N PRO A 43 21.07 -1.25 -4.53
CA PRO A 43 22.08 -2.24 -4.88
C PRO A 43 21.58 -3.68 -4.68
N VAL A 44 21.44 -4.42 -5.77
CA VAL A 44 20.94 -5.80 -5.78
C VAL A 44 22.07 -6.80 -6.06
N ASP A 45 21.92 -8.06 -5.67
CA ASP A 45 23.01 -9.05 -5.82
C ASP A 45 23.43 -9.22 -7.28
N HIS A 46 24.74 -9.32 -7.53
CA HIS A 46 25.27 -9.60 -8.87
C HIS A 46 25.12 -11.10 -9.22
N ALA A 47 23.88 -11.48 -9.46
CA ALA A 47 23.43 -12.78 -9.92
C ALA A 47 23.42 -12.89 -11.46
N ASP A 48 22.96 -14.03 -11.99
CA ASP A 48 22.69 -14.24 -13.42
C ASP A 48 21.32 -13.72 -13.87
N GLN A 49 20.38 -13.65 -12.93
CA GLN A 49 19.09 -12.97 -13.02
C GLN A 49 18.94 -12.01 -11.83
N PRO A 50 19.51 -10.79 -11.89
CA PRO A 50 19.36 -9.79 -10.83
C PRO A 50 17.96 -9.15 -10.87
N GLU A 51 17.20 -9.26 -9.79
CA GLU A 51 15.91 -8.59 -9.63
C GLU A 51 16.13 -7.16 -9.11
N PHE A 52 15.61 -6.15 -9.81
CA PHE A 52 15.75 -4.74 -9.46
C PHE A 52 14.47 -4.14 -8.86
N ALA A 53 13.29 -4.57 -9.34
CA ALA A 53 11.95 -4.22 -8.86
C ALA A 53 11.70 -2.73 -8.53
N THR A 54 12.42 -1.79 -9.18
CA THR A 54 12.43 -0.37 -8.83
C THR A 54 11.74 0.47 -9.91
N GLU A 55 10.89 1.43 -9.51
CA GLU A 55 10.35 2.45 -10.41
C GLU A 55 11.06 3.79 -10.21
N LEU A 56 11.60 4.37 -11.29
CA LEU A 56 12.24 5.67 -11.30
C LEU A 56 11.34 6.66 -12.05
N ALA A 57 10.96 7.77 -11.39
CA ALA A 57 9.95 8.69 -11.91
C ALA A 57 10.44 10.15 -11.95
N TRP A 58 10.17 10.85 -13.05
CA TRP A 58 10.45 12.28 -13.23
C TRP A 58 9.15 13.05 -13.45
N GLU A 59 9.00 14.17 -12.75
CA GLU A 59 7.87 15.09 -12.91
C GLU A 59 8.17 16.11 -14.02
N LEU A 60 7.19 16.35 -14.90
CA LEU A 60 7.25 17.33 -15.99
C LEU A 60 5.91 18.01 -16.18
N ASP A 61 5.92 19.25 -16.71
CA ASP A 61 4.70 19.82 -17.27
C ASP A 61 4.41 19.29 -18.71
N ARG A 62 3.16 19.43 -19.15
CA ARG A 62 2.70 18.98 -20.48
C ARG A 62 3.43 19.64 -21.67
N LYS A 63 4.07 20.81 -21.49
CA LYS A 63 4.84 21.53 -22.52
C LYS A 63 6.28 21.01 -22.58
N ALA A 64 6.94 20.83 -21.44
CA ALA A 64 8.26 20.22 -21.32
C ALA A 64 8.24 18.81 -21.93
N LEU A 65 7.25 17.97 -21.59
CA LEU A 65 7.07 16.65 -22.20
C LEU A 65 6.96 16.71 -23.74
N HIS A 66 6.22 17.67 -24.28
CA HIS A 66 6.10 17.87 -25.73
C HIS A 66 7.44 18.27 -26.36
N GLN A 67 8.17 19.20 -25.72
CA GLN A 67 9.50 19.63 -26.14
C GLN A 67 10.50 18.46 -26.14
N HIS A 68 10.58 17.66 -25.07
CA HIS A 68 11.49 16.51 -25.00
C HIS A 68 11.15 15.42 -26.02
N ARG A 69 9.86 15.17 -26.30
CA ARG A 69 9.44 14.26 -27.38
C ARG A 69 9.81 14.78 -28.77
N LEU A 70 9.73 16.09 -29.00
CA LEU A 70 10.12 16.72 -30.27
C LEU A 70 11.65 16.71 -30.46
N GLN A 71 12.41 17.06 -29.42
CA GLN A 71 13.87 17.06 -29.39
C GLN A 71 14.48 15.65 -29.27
N ARG A 72 13.65 14.61 -29.06
CA ARG A 72 14.04 13.22 -28.79
C ARG A 72 15.02 13.08 -27.62
N THR A 73 14.80 13.83 -26.54
CA THR A 73 15.62 13.75 -25.32
C THR A 73 15.60 12.31 -24.78
N PRO A 74 16.76 11.63 -24.69
CA PRO A 74 16.81 10.25 -24.24
C PRO A 74 16.79 10.15 -22.72
N ILE A 75 16.18 9.09 -22.18
CA ILE A 75 16.45 8.63 -20.82
C ILE A 75 17.60 7.61 -20.92
N LYS A 76 18.75 7.89 -20.30
CA LYS A 76 19.92 7.00 -20.33
C LYS A 76 20.07 6.27 -19.01
N LEU A 77 19.87 4.96 -19.03
CA LEU A 77 20.11 4.06 -17.91
C LEU A 77 21.53 3.52 -18.01
N GLN A 78 22.31 3.56 -16.93
CA GLN A 78 23.68 3.05 -16.87
C GLN A 78 23.77 1.99 -15.79
N CYS A 79 24.16 0.77 -16.17
CA CYS A 79 24.33 -0.34 -15.24
C CYS A 79 25.77 -0.35 -14.72
N PHE A 80 25.91 -0.41 -13.39
CA PHE A 80 27.19 -0.46 -12.69
C PHE A 80 27.28 -1.71 -11.82
N ALA A 81 28.46 -2.33 -11.76
CA ALA A 81 28.81 -3.24 -10.70
C ALA A 81 29.52 -2.45 -9.58
N LEU A 82 29.03 -2.55 -8.35
CA LEU A 82 29.59 -1.92 -7.17
C LEU A 82 30.35 -2.97 -6.35
N ASP A 83 31.58 -2.70 -5.95
CA ASP A 83 32.21 -3.44 -4.85
C ASP A 83 31.85 -2.76 -3.51
N PRO A 84 31.06 -3.40 -2.62
CA PRO A 84 30.61 -2.80 -1.37
C PRO A 84 31.73 -2.59 -0.34
N ARG A 85 32.96 -3.08 -0.59
CA ARG A 85 34.12 -2.85 0.29
C ARG A 85 34.98 -1.65 -0.09
N SER A 86 34.92 -1.23 -1.36
CA SER A 86 35.73 -0.13 -1.90
C SER A 86 34.88 1.04 -2.43
N SER A 87 33.57 0.85 -2.53
CA SER A 87 32.60 1.77 -3.15
C SER A 87 32.92 2.15 -4.60
N THR A 88 33.82 1.41 -5.27
CA THR A 88 34.16 1.68 -6.67
C THR A 88 33.03 1.23 -7.60
N LYS A 89 32.61 2.12 -8.51
CA LYS A 89 31.58 1.83 -9.53
C LYS A 89 32.24 1.41 -10.85
N GLU A 90 32.07 0.15 -11.23
CA GLU A 90 32.50 -0.36 -12.53
C GLU A 90 31.34 -0.26 -13.54
N ASN A 91 31.45 0.61 -14.56
CA ASN A 91 30.44 0.71 -15.61
C ASN A 91 30.40 -0.59 -16.45
N ILE A 92 29.22 -1.19 -16.56
CA ILE A 92 28.98 -2.46 -17.25
C ILE A 92 28.38 -2.24 -18.64
N GLY A 93 27.59 -1.20 -18.82
CA GLY A 93 26.91 -0.87 -20.07
C GLY A 93 25.75 0.09 -19.82
N TYR A 94 25.01 0.42 -20.88
CA TYR A 94 23.90 1.37 -20.79
C TYR A 94 22.73 1.01 -21.71
N ILE A 95 21.54 1.50 -21.39
CA ILE A 95 20.32 1.41 -22.20
C ILE A 95 19.84 2.83 -22.47
N VAL A 96 19.25 3.05 -23.65
CA VAL A 96 18.71 4.36 -24.06
C VAL A 96 17.24 4.17 -24.41
N LEU A 97 16.36 4.84 -23.66
CA LEU A 97 14.92 4.84 -23.92
C LEU A 97 14.54 6.13 -24.67
N ASP A 98 13.70 5.97 -25.68
CA ASP A 98 13.10 7.09 -26.42
C ASP A 98 11.79 7.50 -25.73
N LEU A 99 11.69 8.77 -25.33
CA LEU A 99 10.55 9.34 -24.61
C LEU A 99 9.24 9.37 -25.45
N ARG A 100 9.34 9.13 -26.76
CA ARG A 100 8.18 8.91 -27.66
C ARG A 100 7.58 7.51 -27.49
N ALA A 101 8.29 6.57 -26.86
CA ALA A 101 7.76 5.26 -26.48
C ALA A 101 6.91 5.30 -25.20
N ALA A 102 7.11 6.30 -24.33
CA ALA A 102 6.25 6.52 -23.16
C ALA A 102 4.83 6.87 -23.60
N GLN A 103 3.81 6.18 -23.08
CA GLN A 103 2.40 6.41 -23.37
C GLN A 103 1.56 6.33 -22.08
N GLU A 104 0.39 6.97 -22.11
CA GLU A 104 -0.58 6.98 -21.00
C GLU A 104 -1.23 5.59 -20.76
N LYS A 105 -1.12 4.68 -21.74
CA LYS A 105 -1.52 3.27 -21.60
C LYS A 105 -0.30 2.43 -21.23
N LYS A 106 -0.37 1.69 -20.12
CA LYS A 106 0.71 0.79 -19.67
C LYS A 106 1.03 -0.24 -20.76
N GLN A 107 2.25 -0.19 -21.28
CA GLN A 107 2.75 -1.16 -22.25
C GLN A 107 3.36 -2.36 -21.53
N ALA A 108 3.33 -3.53 -22.17
CA ALA A 108 4.08 -4.69 -21.68
C ALA A 108 5.58 -4.35 -21.57
N PRO A 109 6.25 -4.73 -20.46
CA PRO A 109 7.69 -4.56 -20.31
C PRO A 109 8.48 -5.22 -21.44
N LYS A 110 9.63 -4.64 -21.80
CA LYS A 110 10.46 -5.08 -22.93
C LYS A 110 11.87 -5.38 -22.44
N TRP A 111 12.48 -6.41 -22.99
CA TRP A 111 13.89 -6.73 -22.76
C TRP A 111 14.78 -5.81 -23.62
N TYR A 112 15.65 -5.05 -22.95
CA TYR A 112 16.64 -4.18 -23.58
C TYR A 112 18.05 -4.73 -23.35
N PRO A 113 18.84 -5.02 -24.39
CA PRO A 113 20.23 -5.42 -24.24
C PRO A 113 21.09 -4.24 -23.78
N LEU A 114 22.04 -4.50 -22.88
CA LEU A 114 23.03 -3.50 -22.47
C LEU A 114 23.93 -3.15 -23.67
N LEU A 115 23.88 -1.89 -24.09
CA LEU A 115 24.80 -1.31 -25.08
C LEU A 115 26.16 -1.10 -24.42
N SER A 116 27.23 -1.29 -25.19
CA SER A 116 28.62 -1.29 -24.67
C SER A 116 28.85 -2.31 -23.53
N ASN A 117 28.14 -3.44 -23.52
CA ASN A 117 28.26 -4.45 -22.46
C ASN A 117 29.70 -4.96 -22.30
N LYS A 118 30.26 -4.74 -21.11
CA LYS A 118 31.60 -5.16 -20.70
C LYS A 118 31.76 -6.69 -20.64
N TYR A 119 30.66 -7.41 -20.43
CA TYR A 119 30.65 -8.88 -20.38
C TYR A 119 30.52 -9.49 -21.78
N ILE A 120 31.57 -9.40 -22.59
CA ILE A 120 31.59 -9.80 -24.02
C ILE A 120 31.00 -11.20 -24.31
N LYS A 121 31.10 -12.15 -23.35
CA LYS A 121 30.56 -13.52 -23.48
C LYS A 121 29.07 -13.66 -23.11
N PHE A 122 28.44 -12.61 -22.59
CA PHE A 122 27.11 -12.64 -21.97
C PHE A 122 26.21 -11.58 -22.61
N LYS A 123 25.04 -11.97 -23.13
CA LYS A 123 24.04 -11.05 -23.70
C LYS A 123 23.14 -10.49 -22.60
N SER A 124 23.75 -9.75 -21.68
CA SER A 124 23.07 -9.19 -20.51
C SER A 124 21.99 -8.19 -20.93
N GLU A 125 20.76 -8.46 -20.52
CA GLU A 125 19.54 -7.75 -20.89
C GLU A 125 18.77 -7.37 -19.63
N ILE A 126 18.07 -6.23 -19.64
CA ILE A 126 17.23 -5.76 -18.52
C ILE A 126 15.81 -5.53 -19.04
N GLN A 127 14.82 -6.03 -18.30
CA GLN A 127 13.39 -5.85 -18.58
C GLN A 127 12.93 -4.51 -18.02
N ILE A 128 12.42 -3.64 -18.89
CA ILE A 128 12.04 -2.27 -18.55
C ILE A 128 10.67 -1.94 -19.17
N SER A 129 9.81 -1.26 -18.40
CA SER A 129 8.62 -0.55 -18.90
C SER A 129 8.81 0.96 -18.80
N ILE A 130 8.19 1.70 -19.71
CA ILE A 130 8.11 3.17 -19.65
C ILE A 130 6.67 3.63 -19.89
N VAL A 131 6.16 4.41 -18.96
CA VAL A 131 4.76 4.86 -18.88
C VAL A 131 4.73 6.37 -18.65
N LEU A 132 3.66 7.02 -19.11
CA LEU A 132 3.34 8.38 -18.69
C LEU A 132 2.11 8.32 -17.78
N GLU A 133 2.21 8.83 -16.57
CA GLU A 133 1.09 8.96 -15.63
C GLU A 133 0.73 10.44 -15.45
N THR A 134 -0.56 10.72 -15.23
CA THR A 134 -1.11 12.07 -15.06
C THR A 134 -1.46 12.31 -13.59
N ASP A 135 -1.07 13.43 -12.97
CA ASP A 135 -1.56 13.80 -11.62
C ASP A 135 -3.01 14.32 -11.62
N THR A 136 -3.86 13.64 -12.39
CA THR A 136 -5.30 13.66 -12.21
C THR A 136 -5.70 12.36 -11.55
N LYS A 137 -6.18 12.44 -10.30
CA LYS A 137 -7.07 11.41 -9.75
C LYS A 137 -8.19 11.19 -10.77
N ALA A 138 -8.18 10.03 -11.44
CA ALA A 138 -9.07 9.77 -12.56
C ALA A 138 -10.40 9.16 -12.08
N PRO A 139 -11.54 9.87 -12.18
CA PRO A 139 -12.84 9.25 -12.40
C PRO A 139 -12.96 8.82 -13.87
N VAL A 140 -14.19 8.71 -14.39
CA VAL A 140 -14.60 8.27 -15.73
C VAL A 140 -14.72 6.73 -15.82
N ASP A 141 -15.91 6.14 -15.71
CA ASP A 141 -17.15 6.30 -16.51
C ASP A 141 -17.08 5.60 -17.89
N GLY A 142 -18.23 5.16 -18.39
CA GLY A 142 -18.34 4.04 -19.33
C GLY A 142 -18.15 4.37 -20.81
N PHE A 143 -17.90 3.32 -21.59
CA PHE A 143 -17.94 3.39 -23.06
C PHE A 143 -18.73 2.21 -23.65
N LYS A 144 -19.56 2.47 -24.67
CA LYS A 144 -20.42 1.46 -25.32
C LYS A 144 -19.82 0.98 -26.63
N ALA A 145 -20.00 -0.31 -26.94
CA ALA A 145 -19.86 -0.88 -28.28
C ALA A 145 -20.88 -2.02 -28.49
N LYS A 146 -21.20 -2.34 -29.75
CA LYS A 146 -22.12 -3.41 -30.15
C LYS A 146 -21.36 -4.54 -30.88
N GLU A 147 -22.04 -5.69 -30.97
CA GLU A 147 -21.81 -6.77 -31.95
C GLU A 147 -20.53 -7.63 -31.84
N ALA A 148 -20.59 -8.61 -30.92
CA ALA A 148 -20.27 -10.07 -31.06
C ALA A 148 -18.90 -10.55 -31.66
N PRO A 149 -18.43 -11.79 -31.37
CA PRO A 149 -19.05 -12.92 -30.63
C PRO A 149 -18.26 -13.30 -29.33
N PRO A 150 -18.76 -14.24 -28.48
CA PRO A 150 -18.34 -14.32 -27.07
C PRO A 150 -17.06 -15.15 -26.82
N ARG A 151 -16.17 -14.63 -25.97
CA ARG A 151 -15.10 -15.38 -25.26
C ARG A 151 -14.89 -14.81 -23.85
N GLU A 152 -14.39 -15.65 -22.95
CA GLU A 152 -14.41 -15.46 -21.50
C GLU A 152 -13.49 -14.32 -21.01
N GLY A 153 -13.91 -13.64 -19.93
CA GLY A 153 -13.22 -12.46 -19.41
C GLY A 153 -11.91 -12.77 -18.69
N LYS A 154 -10.80 -12.22 -19.19
CA LYS A 154 -9.50 -12.21 -18.48
C LYS A 154 -9.34 -10.97 -17.60
N MET A 155 -8.73 -11.18 -16.44
CA MET A 155 -8.49 -10.18 -15.38
C MET A 155 -7.27 -9.29 -15.68
N PRO A 156 -7.07 -8.18 -14.93
CA PRO A 156 -5.85 -7.37 -15.00
C PRO A 156 -4.59 -8.17 -14.67
N ALA A 157 -3.45 -7.76 -15.24
CA ALA A 157 -2.23 -8.57 -15.28
C ALA A 157 -1.52 -8.80 -13.93
N LEU A 158 -1.86 -8.05 -12.87
CA LEU A 158 -1.23 -8.14 -11.54
C LEU A 158 -1.37 -9.53 -10.89
N LEU A 159 -2.40 -10.30 -11.23
CA LEU A 159 -2.63 -11.65 -10.69
C LEU A 159 -1.96 -12.78 -11.51
N SER A 160 -1.13 -12.45 -12.50
CA SER A 160 -0.57 -13.45 -13.43
C SER A 160 0.59 -14.30 -12.87
N GLY A 161 1.16 -13.91 -11.72
CA GLY A 161 2.34 -14.56 -11.12
C GLY A 161 2.09 -15.27 -9.78
N LEU A 162 0.92 -15.09 -9.16
CA LEU A 162 0.57 -15.77 -7.91
C LEU A 162 0.03 -17.17 -8.21
N ASP A 163 0.88 -18.21 -8.10
CA ASP A 163 0.39 -19.60 -8.05
C ASP A 163 -0.50 -19.74 -6.80
N PRO A 164 -1.79 -20.12 -6.95
CA PRO A 164 -2.69 -20.28 -5.81
C PRO A 164 -2.20 -21.28 -4.75
N LYS A 165 -1.26 -22.18 -5.09
CA LYS A 165 -0.62 -23.12 -4.15
C LYS A 165 0.40 -22.47 -3.21
N ASN A 166 0.95 -21.32 -3.59
CA ASN A 166 1.98 -20.62 -2.82
C ASN A 166 1.39 -19.59 -1.84
N ILE A 167 0.09 -19.30 -1.92
CA ILE A 167 -0.60 -18.43 -0.98
C ILE A 167 -1.06 -19.27 0.22
N VAL A 168 -0.31 -19.20 1.32
CA VAL A 168 -0.65 -19.80 2.60
C VAL A 168 -1.00 -18.72 3.63
N ALA A 169 -1.74 -19.11 4.66
CA ALA A 169 -1.92 -18.29 5.86
C ALA A 169 -0.77 -18.56 6.83
N VAL A 170 -0.09 -17.51 7.27
CA VAL A 170 1.03 -17.57 8.22
C VAL A 170 0.66 -16.78 9.46
N LEU A 171 0.62 -17.43 10.62
CA LEU A 171 0.33 -16.78 11.89
C LEU A 171 1.49 -15.86 12.31
N ASN A 172 1.19 -14.61 12.61
CA ASN A 172 2.06 -13.71 13.38
C ASN A 172 1.61 -13.75 14.84
N GLU A 173 2.40 -14.44 15.68
CA GLU A 173 2.12 -14.63 17.11
C GLU A 173 2.26 -13.32 17.93
N GLU A 174 3.12 -12.39 17.51
CA GLU A 174 3.37 -11.13 18.24
C GLU A 174 2.23 -10.11 18.06
N GLU A 175 1.64 -10.05 16.86
CA GLU A 175 0.58 -9.08 16.51
C GLU A 175 -0.83 -9.68 16.38
N GLY A 176 -0.97 -11.00 16.54
CA GLY A 176 -2.27 -11.69 16.62
C GLY A 176 -3.08 -11.65 15.33
N TYR A 177 -2.48 -11.94 14.18
CA TYR A 177 -3.17 -12.06 12.89
C TYR A 177 -2.50 -13.08 11.94
N HIS A 178 -3.23 -13.49 10.90
CA HIS A 178 -2.71 -14.34 9.83
C HIS A 178 -2.32 -13.48 8.62
N GLN A 179 -1.04 -13.45 8.28
CA GLN A 179 -0.58 -12.87 7.01
C GLN A 179 -0.98 -13.82 5.87
N ILE A 180 -1.69 -13.30 4.87
CA ILE A 180 -2.05 -14.04 3.65
C ILE A 180 -1.47 -13.27 2.46
N GLY A 181 -0.54 -13.89 1.75
CA GLY A 181 0.27 -13.25 0.69
C GLY A 181 1.33 -12.26 1.20
N PRO A 182 2.15 -11.68 0.30
CA PRO A 182 3.39 -10.98 0.67
C PRO A 182 3.17 -9.67 1.45
N ALA A 183 3.78 -9.59 2.63
CA ALA A 183 3.56 -8.55 3.65
C ALA A 183 3.92 -7.12 3.21
N GLU A 184 4.68 -6.99 2.12
CA GLU A 184 5.16 -5.75 1.52
C GLU A 184 4.01 -4.94 0.92
N TYR A 185 2.99 -5.61 0.36
CA TYR A 185 1.80 -4.97 -0.23
C TYR A 185 0.47 -5.46 0.38
N CYS A 186 0.44 -6.65 0.96
CA CYS A 186 -0.70 -7.16 1.72
C CYS A 186 -0.76 -6.49 3.10
N ARG A 187 -1.26 -5.25 3.15
CA ARG A 187 -1.25 -4.37 4.34
C ARG A 187 -2.62 -4.09 4.96
N GLU A 188 -3.71 -4.54 4.33
CA GLU A 188 -5.06 -4.29 4.82
C GLU A 188 -5.49 -5.38 5.80
N TYR A 189 -6.22 -4.99 6.86
CA TYR A 189 -6.70 -5.92 7.86
C TYR A 189 -8.16 -6.33 7.60
N PHE A 190 -8.45 -7.60 7.86
CA PHE A 190 -9.77 -8.21 7.73
C PHE A 190 -10.04 -9.12 8.93
N VAL A 191 -11.32 -9.37 9.22
CA VAL A 191 -11.74 -10.38 10.20
C VAL A 191 -12.60 -11.41 9.47
N LEU A 192 -12.17 -12.68 9.53
CA LEU A 192 -12.96 -13.83 9.10
C LEU A 192 -13.57 -14.48 10.32
N SER A 193 -14.89 -14.65 10.32
CA SER A 193 -15.65 -15.20 11.45
C SER A 193 -16.48 -16.39 11.00
N VAL A 194 -16.54 -17.43 11.83
CA VAL A 194 -17.44 -18.59 11.67
C VAL A 194 -18.36 -18.61 12.88
N THR A 195 -19.67 -18.66 12.64
CA THR A 195 -20.71 -18.77 13.68
C THR A 195 -21.46 -20.08 13.50
N ILE A 196 -21.53 -20.91 14.53
CA ILE A 196 -22.40 -22.10 14.59
C ILE A 196 -23.69 -21.67 15.28
N ALA A 197 -24.79 -21.59 14.54
CA ALA A 197 -26.00 -20.87 14.97
C ALA A 197 -27.10 -21.76 15.55
N PHE A 198 -27.23 -22.99 15.06
CA PHE A 198 -28.17 -24.01 15.54
C PHE A 198 -27.82 -25.37 14.92
N ALA A 199 -28.41 -26.46 15.42
CA ALA A 199 -28.37 -27.75 14.75
C ALA A 199 -29.65 -28.56 14.99
N THR A 200 -30.00 -29.45 14.07
CA THR A 200 -31.25 -30.24 14.11
C THR A 200 -31.05 -31.65 13.50
N GLN A 201 -31.89 -32.60 13.92
CA GLN A 201 -31.87 -34.02 13.51
C GLN A 201 -30.49 -34.71 13.70
N LEU A 202 -29.71 -34.31 14.71
CA LEU A 202 -28.35 -34.85 14.88
C LEU A 202 -28.34 -36.31 15.34
N GLU A 203 -29.43 -36.79 15.95
CA GLU A 203 -29.57 -38.18 16.39
C GLU A 203 -29.48 -39.20 15.23
N GLN A 204 -29.81 -38.80 14.00
CA GLN A 204 -29.68 -39.66 12.80
C GLN A 204 -28.20 -39.92 12.42
N LEU A 205 -27.23 -39.22 13.02
CA LEU A 205 -25.80 -39.49 12.86
C LEU A 205 -25.30 -40.65 13.75
N ILE A 206 -26.13 -41.17 14.67
CA ILE A 206 -25.77 -42.29 15.55
C ILE A 206 -26.44 -43.57 15.06
N PRO A 207 -25.69 -44.54 14.50
CA PRO A 207 -26.22 -45.87 14.21
C PRO A 207 -26.61 -46.59 15.49
N SER A 208 -27.70 -47.37 15.47
CA SER A 208 -28.16 -48.19 16.60
C SER A 208 -27.14 -49.25 17.08
N THR A 209 -26.08 -49.48 16.30
CA THR A 209 -24.96 -50.38 16.60
C THR A 209 -23.74 -49.67 17.20
N MET A 210 -23.75 -48.34 17.30
CA MET A 210 -22.64 -47.54 17.82
C MET A 210 -22.74 -47.45 19.34
N LYS A 211 -21.65 -47.79 20.04
CA LYS A 211 -21.54 -47.59 21.49
C LYS A 211 -21.08 -46.16 21.78
N LEU A 212 -21.95 -45.35 22.35
CA LEU A 212 -21.58 -44.10 23.01
C LEU A 212 -20.89 -44.40 24.36
N PRO A 213 -20.10 -43.46 24.90
CA PRO A 213 -19.58 -43.52 26.27
C PRO A 213 -20.66 -43.83 27.33
N GLU A 214 -20.34 -44.72 28.29
CA GLU A 214 -21.28 -45.17 29.33
C GLU A 214 -21.56 -44.11 30.41
N ARG A 215 -20.78 -43.02 30.45
CA ARG A 215 -21.04 -41.82 31.22
C ARG A 215 -21.38 -40.71 30.24
N GLN A 216 -22.56 -40.10 30.41
CA GLN A 216 -23.14 -38.96 29.68
C GLN A 216 -22.30 -38.49 28.48
N PRO A 217 -22.61 -38.92 27.25
CA PRO A 217 -21.84 -38.54 26.08
C PRO A 217 -21.99 -37.03 25.81
N GLU A 218 -20.85 -36.34 25.81
CA GLU A 218 -20.73 -34.94 25.43
C GLU A 218 -20.47 -34.83 23.91
N PHE A 219 -21.14 -33.88 23.28
CA PHE A 219 -21.06 -33.60 21.85
C PHE A 219 -20.62 -32.17 21.62
N PHE A 220 -19.81 -31.93 20.60
CA PHE A 220 -19.35 -30.59 20.24
C PHE A 220 -19.09 -30.50 18.73
N PHE A 221 -19.16 -29.29 18.19
CA PHE A 221 -18.71 -28.98 16.84
C PHE A 221 -17.22 -28.65 16.84
N TYR A 222 -16.48 -29.23 15.90
CA TYR A 222 -15.06 -29.00 15.67
C TYR A 222 -14.82 -28.52 14.24
N TYR A 223 -13.96 -27.52 14.07
CA TYR A 223 -13.43 -27.09 12.78
C TYR A 223 -12.07 -26.40 12.92
N SER A 224 -11.26 -26.45 11.85
CA SER A 224 -10.00 -25.70 11.80
C SER A 224 -10.18 -24.40 11.00
N LEU A 225 -9.91 -23.25 11.64
CA LEU A 225 -10.03 -21.92 11.05
C LEU A 225 -8.63 -21.34 10.80
N LEU A 226 -8.18 -21.38 9.54
CA LEU A 226 -6.80 -21.04 9.12
C LEU A 226 -5.68 -21.83 9.84
N GLY A 227 -5.98 -23.04 10.32
CA GLY A 227 -5.04 -23.88 11.08
C GLY A 227 -5.20 -23.81 12.61
N ASN A 228 -6.06 -22.91 13.11
CA ASN A 228 -6.43 -22.87 14.52
C ASN A 228 -7.58 -23.85 14.77
N ASP A 229 -7.42 -24.77 15.71
CA ASP A 229 -8.49 -25.68 16.12
C ASP A 229 -9.53 -24.94 16.95
N VAL A 230 -10.81 -25.04 16.55
CA VAL A 230 -11.95 -24.42 17.21
C VAL A 230 -12.95 -25.50 17.61
N THR A 231 -13.40 -25.44 18.86
CA THR A 231 -14.47 -26.27 19.41
C THR A 231 -15.47 -25.40 20.16
N ASN A 232 -16.77 -25.61 19.93
CA ASN A 232 -17.82 -24.90 20.68
C ASN A 232 -18.06 -25.53 22.07
N GLU A 233 -18.82 -24.87 22.95
CA GLU A 233 -19.21 -25.45 24.25
C GLU A 233 -19.92 -26.83 24.11
N PRO A 234 -19.50 -27.87 24.86
CA PRO A 234 -20.11 -29.19 24.76
C PRO A 234 -21.57 -29.24 25.23
N PHE A 235 -22.39 -30.01 24.51
CA PHE A 235 -23.81 -30.23 24.79
C PHE A 235 -24.17 -31.73 24.79
N THR A 236 -25.32 -32.11 25.35
CA THR A 236 -25.67 -33.53 25.59
C THR A 236 -26.97 -34.01 24.93
N ASP A 237 -27.87 -33.11 24.49
CA ASP A 237 -29.06 -33.48 23.72
C ASP A 237 -28.81 -33.28 22.21
N LEU A 238 -28.97 -34.35 21.42
CA LEU A 238 -28.84 -34.31 19.95
C LEU A 238 -30.19 -34.16 19.23
N ILE A 239 -31.30 -34.43 19.92
CA ILE A 239 -32.66 -34.29 19.41
C ILE A 239 -33.08 -32.83 19.51
N ASN A 240 -32.74 -32.17 20.63
CA ASN A 240 -32.93 -30.73 20.84
C ASN A 240 -31.61 -30.06 21.26
N PRO A 241 -30.66 -29.85 20.32
CA PRO A 241 -29.39 -29.20 20.63
C PRO A 241 -29.60 -27.80 21.22
N ASN A 242 -29.11 -27.61 22.45
CA ASN A 242 -29.39 -26.43 23.29
C ASN A 242 -28.14 -25.57 23.55
N PHE A 243 -27.15 -25.64 22.67
CA PHE A 243 -25.97 -24.78 22.71
C PHE A 243 -26.31 -23.36 22.21
N GLU A 244 -25.67 -22.34 22.79
CA GLU A 244 -25.84 -20.95 22.36
C GLU A 244 -25.10 -20.68 21.02
N PRO A 245 -25.55 -19.72 20.18
CA PRO A 245 -24.91 -19.38 18.91
C PRO A 245 -23.47 -18.86 19.07
N GLU A 246 -22.48 -19.74 18.91
CA GLU A 246 -21.08 -19.44 19.19
C GLU A 246 -20.32 -18.97 17.94
N ARG A 247 -19.45 -17.96 18.09
CA ARG A 247 -18.64 -17.37 17.01
C ARG A 247 -17.15 -17.37 17.35
N ALA A 248 -16.35 -18.00 16.48
CA ALA A 248 -14.91 -17.81 16.44
C ALA A 248 -14.53 -16.83 15.32
N SER A 249 -13.50 -16.01 15.56
CA SER A 249 -13.03 -14.98 14.62
C SER A 249 -11.50 -14.94 14.58
N VAL A 250 -10.93 -14.89 13.38
CA VAL A 250 -9.49 -14.69 13.14
C VAL A 250 -9.24 -13.38 12.41
N ARG A 251 -8.22 -12.64 12.86
CA ARG A 251 -7.69 -11.46 12.15
C ARG A 251 -6.76 -11.91 11.03
N ILE A 252 -6.82 -11.22 9.91
CA ILE A 252 -6.10 -11.52 8.67
C ILE A 252 -5.48 -10.23 8.12
N ARG A 253 -4.27 -10.29 7.59
CA ARG A 253 -3.57 -9.18 6.91
C ARG A 253 -3.30 -9.58 5.46
N SER A 254 -3.90 -8.87 4.50
CA SER A 254 -4.01 -9.27 3.08
C SER A 254 -4.28 -8.06 2.15
N THR A 255 -4.62 -8.31 0.88
CA THR A 255 -5.52 -7.45 0.07
C THR A 255 -6.76 -8.26 -0.37
N VAL A 256 -7.80 -7.59 -0.90
CA VAL A 256 -9.04 -8.23 -1.38
C VAL A 256 -8.77 -9.22 -2.52
N GLU A 257 -7.88 -8.88 -3.46
CA GLU A 257 -7.54 -9.74 -4.60
C GLU A 257 -6.79 -10.99 -4.16
N VAL A 258 -5.87 -10.85 -3.20
CA VAL A 258 -5.11 -11.96 -2.63
C VAL A 258 -6.02 -12.89 -1.83
N LEU A 259 -6.97 -12.34 -1.06
CA LEU A 259 -8.01 -13.14 -0.39
C LEU A 259 -8.89 -13.87 -1.40
N GLN A 260 -9.26 -13.24 -2.51
CA GLN A 260 -10.05 -13.89 -3.55
C GLN A 260 -9.31 -15.09 -4.18
N VAL A 261 -8.01 -14.98 -4.44
CA VAL A 261 -7.23 -16.14 -4.91
C VAL A 261 -7.11 -17.20 -3.81
N TYR A 262 -6.86 -16.79 -2.56
CA TYR A 262 -6.74 -17.71 -1.42
C TYR A 262 -8.03 -18.53 -1.17
N PHE A 263 -9.20 -17.89 -1.07
CA PHE A 263 -10.48 -18.60 -0.89
C PHE A 263 -10.94 -19.37 -2.15
N SER A 264 -10.33 -19.10 -3.32
CA SER A 264 -10.47 -19.94 -4.50
C SER A 264 -9.55 -21.17 -4.48
N ALA A 265 -8.44 -21.12 -3.73
CA ALA A 265 -7.46 -22.19 -3.56
C ALA A 265 -7.76 -23.11 -2.35
N GLN A 266 -8.32 -22.53 -1.29
CA GLN A 266 -8.81 -23.18 -0.07
C GLN A 266 -10.34 -23.11 -0.06
N PRO A 267 -11.04 -23.99 -0.82
CA PRO A 267 -12.41 -23.74 -1.24
C PRO A 267 -13.47 -23.98 -0.15
N LYS A 268 -13.09 -24.51 1.02
CA LYS A 268 -14.05 -24.95 2.05
C LYS A 268 -13.49 -24.96 3.46
N ILE A 269 -14.37 -24.72 4.45
CA ILE A 269 -14.17 -25.11 5.86
C ILE A 269 -14.93 -26.42 6.09
N GLN A 270 -14.28 -27.42 6.67
CA GLN A 270 -14.96 -28.66 7.09
C GLN A 270 -15.34 -28.54 8.57
N ILE A 271 -16.63 -28.70 8.85
CA ILE A 271 -17.20 -28.66 10.21
C ILE A 271 -17.67 -30.06 10.57
N HIS A 272 -17.21 -30.55 11.72
CA HIS A 272 -17.49 -31.88 12.25
C HIS A 272 -18.39 -31.76 13.48
N LEU A 273 -19.38 -32.65 13.61
CA LEU A 273 -19.92 -33.02 14.92
C LEU A 273 -19.05 -34.14 15.49
N CYS A 274 -18.64 -34.02 16.75
CA CYS A 274 -17.75 -34.95 17.44
C CYS A 274 -18.36 -35.42 18.78
N CYS A 275 -17.93 -36.60 19.23
CA CYS A 275 -18.11 -37.11 20.58
C CYS A 275 -16.78 -37.75 21.01
N GLY A 276 -16.12 -37.17 22.02
CA GLY A 276 -14.72 -37.50 22.32
C GLY A 276 -13.82 -37.27 21.10
N ASP A 277 -13.01 -38.28 20.74
CA ASP A 277 -12.13 -38.29 19.56
C ASP A 277 -12.84 -38.70 18.26
N GLN A 278 -14.12 -39.10 18.31
CA GLN A 278 -14.84 -39.62 17.15
C GLN A 278 -15.75 -38.57 16.49
N SER A 279 -15.48 -38.25 15.22
CA SER A 279 -16.43 -37.50 14.38
C SER A 279 -17.63 -38.37 13.98
N LEU A 280 -18.83 -37.88 14.29
CA LEU A 280 -20.12 -38.53 13.99
C LEU A 280 -20.60 -38.21 12.56
N GLY A 281 -20.37 -36.98 12.13
CA GLY A 281 -20.63 -36.51 10.77
C GLY A 281 -19.96 -35.18 10.50
N SER A 282 -19.77 -34.84 9.22
CA SER A 282 -19.18 -33.56 8.82
C SER A 282 -19.88 -32.93 7.63
N THR A 283 -19.80 -31.61 7.52
CA THR A 283 -20.27 -30.84 6.37
C THR A 283 -19.16 -29.91 5.85
N GLU A 284 -19.31 -29.42 4.62
CA GLU A 284 -18.31 -28.61 3.93
C GLU A 284 -18.91 -27.25 3.54
N ILE A 285 -18.45 -26.18 4.16
CA ILE A 285 -18.93 -24.82 3.94
C ILE A 285 -18.07 -24.16 2.86
N PRO A 286 -18.61 -23.82 1.67
CA PRO A 286 -17.81 -23.28 0.57
C PRO A 286 -17.38 -21.83 0.83
N LEU A 287 -16.07 -21.58 0.81
CA LEU A 287 -15.50 -20.22 0.79
C LEU A 287 -15.44 -19.65 -0.64
N THR A 288 -15.54 -20.50 -1.66
CA THR A 288 -15.62 -20.09 -3.07
C THR A 288 -16.84 -19.21 -3.30
N GLY A 289 -16.61 -17.94 -3.64
CA GLY A 289 -17.69 -16.96 -3.88
C GLY A 289 -17.95 -16.00 -2.73
N LEU A 290 -17.32 -16.19 -1.54
CA LEU A 290 -17.32 -15.23 -0.44
C LEU A 290 -16.70 -13.87 -0.85
N LEU A 291 -15.81 -13.88 -1.85
CA LEU A 291 -15.37 -12.69 -2.58
C LEU A 291 -15.69 -12.89 -4.07
N LYS A 292 -16.55 -12.02 -4.62
CA LYS A 292 -16.94 -12.03 -6.05
C LYS A 292 -15.96 -11.24 -6.92
N LYS A 293 -15.81 -11.65 -8.18
CA LYS A 293 -14.74 -11.20 -9.08
C LYS A 293 -14.97 -9.77 -9.58
N GLY A 294 -14.49 -8.78 -8.81
CA GLY A 294 -14.64 -7.35 -9.09
C GLY A 294 -15.68 -6.62 -8.24
N ASN A 295 -16.20 -7.21 -7.16
CA ASN A 295 -17.11 -6.53 -6.25
C ASN A 295 -16.34 -5.73 -5.18
N VAL A 296 -16.64 -4.44 -5.09
CA VAL A 296 -16.12 -3.49 -4.07
C VAL A 296 -16.98 -3.51 -2.79
N GLU A 297 -17.83 -4.52 -2.62
CA GLU A 297 -18.81 -4.64 -1.53
C GLU A 297 -18.12 -4.70 -0.15
N ILE A 298 -16.99 -5.39 -0.04
CA ILE A 298 -16.26 -5.59 1.22
C ILE A 298 -15.66 -4.29 1.81
N ASP A 299 -15.47 -3.25 0.99
CA ASP A 299 -15.03 -1.93 1.46
C ASP A 299 -16.16 -1.12 2.12
N GLN A 300 -17.41 -1.61 2.06
CA GLN A 300 -18.61 -0.91 2.55
C GLN A 300 -19.44 -1.75 3.52
N GLN A 301 -19.50 -3.06 3.34
CA GLN A 301 -20.30 -3.99 4.16
C GLN A 301 -19.61 -5.36 4.32
N PRO A 302 -19.84 -6.09 5.42
CA PRO A 302 -19.41 -7.49 5.53
C PRO A 302 -20.00 -8.35 4.40
N VAL A 303 -19.23 -9.32 3.91
CA VAL A 303 -19.71 -10.32 2.95
C VAL A 303 -19.84 -11.67 3.66
N ALA A 304 -20.95 -12.38 3.43
CA ALA A 304 -21.29 -13.58 4.18
C ALA A 304 -21.70 -14.76 3.28
N VAL A 305 -21.41 -15.97 3.76
CA VAL A 305 -22.00 -17.24 3.31
C VAL A 305 -22.75 -17.82 4.50
N GLU A 306 -24.08 -17.79 4.43
CA GLU A 306 -24.96 -18.25 5.52
C GLU A 306 -25.93 -19.32 4.99
N GLY A 307 -26.23 -20.32 5.80
CA GLY A 307 -27.16 -21.38 5.41
C GLY A 307 -27.30 -22.51 6.42
N ALA A 308 -28.17 -23.45 6.09
CA ALA A 308 -28.36 -24.70 6.81
C ALA A 308 -27.67 -25.83 6.00
N PHE A 309 -26.66 -26.46 6.60
CA PHE A 309 -25.74 -27.36 5.90
C PHE A 309 -25.88 -28.80 6.41
N ASN A 310 -26.11 -29.74 5.50
CA ASN A 310 -26.33 -31.15 5.84
C ASN A 310 -25.02 -31.81 6.30
N LEU A 311 -25.05 -32.42 7.48
CA LEU A 311 -23.95 -33.24 8.03
C LEU A 311 -24.00 -34.65 7.43
N VAL A 312 -22.85 -35.16 7.01
CA VAL A 312 -22.72 -36.47 6.36
C VAL A 312 -21.89 -37.41 7.24
N PRO A 313 -22.40 -38.61 7.61
CA PRO A 313 -21.64 -39.55 8.44
C PRO A 313 -20.46 -40.17 7.66
N PRO A 314 -19.27 -40.32 8.25
CA PRO A 314 -18.02 -40.56 7.53
C PRO A 314 -17.93 -41.90 6.79
N ASN A 315 -18.80 -42.88 7.11
CA ASN A 315 -18.82 -44.19 6.45
C ASN A 315 -19.97 -44.39 5.44
N ARG A 316 -20.73 -43.33 5.08
CA ARG A 316 -21.92 -43.41 4.20
C ARG A 316 -21.68 -44.19 2.90
N ALA A 317 -20.53 -43.98 2.25
CA ALA A 317 -20.16 -44.67 1.01
C ALA A 317 -19.95 -46.19 1.16
N LYS A 318 -19.53 -46.67 2.35
CA LYS A 318 -19.36 -48.09 2.66
C LYS A 318 -20.67 -48.76 3.08
N GLN A 319 -21.56 -48.01 3.72
CA GLN A 319 -22.79 -48.54 4.33
C GLN A 319 -24.00 -48.61 3.38
N LYS A 320 -23.95 -47.96 2.20
CA LYS A 320 -25.04 -47.92 1.20
C LYS A 320 -26.41 -47.56 1.79
N LEU A 321 -26.43 -46.65 2.76
CA LEU A 321 -27.67 -46.20 3.41
C LEU A 321 -28.61 -45.53 2.40
N PRO A 322 -29.93 -45.73 2.51
CA PRO A 322 -30.91 -44.99 1.71
C PRO A 322 -30.76 -43.47 1.86
N PRO A 323 -31.23 -42.67 0.88
CA PRO A 323 -31.45 -41.25 1.10
C PRO A 323 -32.48 -41.07 2.23
N LEU A 324 -32.13 -40.35 3.29
CA LEU A 324 -33.11 -39.86 4.26
C LEU A 324 -33.99 -38.79 3.57
N ALA A 325 -35.21 -38.63 4.06
CA ALA A 325 -36.10 -37.54 3.63
C ALA A 325 -35.50 -36.18 4.03
N LEU A 326 -35.83 -35.11 3.28
CA LEU A 326 -35.24 -33.77 3.44
C LEU A 326 -35.57 -33.10 4.78
N ASP A 327 -36.57 -33.59 5.50
CA ASP A 327 -36.98 -33.17 6.83
C ASP A 327 -36.32 -34.00 7.96
N MET A 328 -35.58 -35.05 7.60
CA MET A 328 -34.88 -35.97 8.49
C MET A 328 -33.35 -35.96 8.27
N THR A 329 -32.81 -34.98 7.55
CA THR A 329 -31.35 -34.85 7.36
C THR A 329 -30.70 -34.10 8.52
N PRO A 330 -29.67 -34.67 9.17
CA PRO A 330 -28.81 -33.96 10.13
C PRO A 330 -28.30 -32.65 9.55
N THR A 331 -28.56 -31.53 10.22
CA THR A 331 -28.32 -30.19 9.68
C THR A 331 -27.69 -29.28 10.72
N VAL A 332 -26.73 -28.45 10.32
CA VAL A 332 -26.15 -27.38 11.15
C VAL A 332 -26.30 -26.03 10.46
N GLY A 333 -26.81 -25.03 11.18
CA GLY A 333 -26.87 -23.65 10.74
C GLY A 333 -25.53 -22.97 10.91
N VAL A 334 -24.94 -22.47 9.83
CA VAL A 334 -23.60 -21.87 9.83
C VAL A 334 -23.62 -20.53 9.10
N SER A 335 -22.93 -19.54 9.66
CA SER A 335 -22.64 -18.25 9.05
C SER A 335 -21.13 -18.04 9.00
N VAL A 336 -20.58 -17.78 7.81
CA VAL A 336 -19.17 -17.42 7.60
C VAL A 336 -19.12 -16.00 7.04
N ILE A 337 -18.56 -15.07 7.82
CA ILE A 337 -18.55 -13.63 7.53
C ILE A 337 -17.11 -13.14 7.37
N LEU A 338 -16.84 -12.41 6.30
CA LEU A 338 -15.58 -11.69 6.07
C LEU A 338 -15.85 -10.18 6.02
N GLN A 339 -15.17 -9.42 6.88
CA GLN A 339 -15.29 -7.96 6.96
C GLN A 339 -13.91 -7.29 6.95
N LYS A 340 -13.83 -6.07 6.42
CA LYS A 340 -12.61 -5.24 6.45
C LYS A 340 -12.52 -4.47 7.77
N GLU A 341 -11.38 -4.60 8.46
CA GLU A 341 -11.17 -4.01 9.79
C GLU A 341 -11.04 -2.48 9.65
N GLY A 342 -11.92 -1.74 10.34
CA GLY A 342 -12.04 -0.28 10.20
C GLY A 342 -13.28 0.22 9.45
N VAL A 343 -14.05 -0.66 8.78
CA VAL A 343 -15.39 -0.32 8.27
C VAL A 343 -16.34 -0.15 9.47
N ASN A 344 -16.88 1.04 9.66
CA ASN A 344 -17.62 1.41 10.88
C ASN A 344 -19.07 0.91 10.84
N THR A 345 -19.33 -0.27 11.39
CA THR A 345 -20.64 -0.96 11.39
C THR A 345 -21.72 -0.33 12.27
N GLN A 346 -21.49 0.85 12.86
CA GLN A 346 -22.49 1.56 13.68
C GLN A 346 -23.62 2.26 12.89
N SER A 347 -23.73 2.04 11.56
CA SER A 347 -24.70 2.76 10.71
C SER A 347 -25.50 1.88 9.74
N LEU A 348 -25.93 0.68 10.18
CA LEU A 348 -26.87 -0.19 9.44
C LEU A 348 -28.16 -0.52 10.21
N LEU A 349 -28.50 0.27 11.23
CA LEU A 349 -29.80 0.24 11.91
C LEU A 349 -30.52 1.60 11.85
N HIS A 350 -30.47 2.26 10.69
CA HIS A 350 -31.26 3.47 10.46
C HIS A 350 -31.69 3.59 8.98
N LEU A 351 -32.99 3.37 8.75
CA LEU A 351 -33.74 3.61 7.52
C LEU A 351 -33.20 2.98 6.20
N ASP A 352 -34.05 2.18 5.57
CA ASP A 352 -34.83 2.80 4.50
C ASP A 352 -36.32 2.46 4.62
N LEU A 353 -37.11 3.46 4.95
CA LEU A 353 -38.57 3.37 5.09
C LEU A 353 -39.19 4.46 4.21
N GLN A 354 -38.95 4.35 2.90
CA GLN A 354 -39.44 5.29 1.90
C GLN A 354 -40.55 4.67 1.06
N THR A 355 -41.74 5.23 1.22
CA THR A 355 -42.92 4.99 0.39
C THR A 355 -42.69 5.54 -1.03
N GLU A 356 -42.63 4.65 -2.02
CA GLU A 356 -42.94 5.03 -3.40
C GLU A 356 -44.47 5.21 -3.55
N PRO A 357 -44.96 6.38 -3.99
CA PRO A 357 -46.39 6.62 -4.18
C PRO A 357 -46.87 6.09 -5.54
N GLU A 358 -48.05 5.47 -5.57
CA GLU A 358 -48.68 5.07 -6.82
C GLU A 358 -49.03 6.29 -7.70
N HIS A 359 -48.46 6.38 -8.91
CA HIS A 359 -49.27 6.49 -10.14
C HIS A 359 -48.47 6.42 -11.44
N SER A 360 -48.76 5.40 -12.26
CA SER A 360 -48.61 5.46 -13.72
C SER A 360 -49.51 4.43 -14.39
N GLN A 361 -50.72 4.85 -14.76
CA GLN A 361 -51.69 3.99 -15.44
C GLN A 361 -51.20 3.57 -16.83
N LYS A 362 -51.31 2.28 -17.16
CA LYS A 362 -51.57 1.85 -18.55
C LYS A 362 -52.35 0.54 -18.58
N ARG A 363 -53.63 0.63 -18.96
CA ARG A 363 -54.48 -0.52 -19.27
C ARG A 363 -53.88 -1.34 -20.41
N VAL A 364 -53.90 -2.66 -20.27
CA VAL A 364 -54.15 -3.55 -21.41
C VAL A 364 -55.65 -3.88 -21.38
N LEU A 365 -56.31 -3.78 -22.54
CA LEU A 365 -57.74 -4.08 -22.69
C LEU A 365 -57.91 -5.51 -23.22
N SER A 366 -58.76 -6.30 -22.58
CA SER A 366 -59.40 -7.45 -23.23
C SER A 366 -60.49 -6.96 -24.20
N PRO A 367 -60.64 -7.54 -25.40
CA PRO A 367 -61.47 -6.97 -26.47
C PRO A 367 -62.92 -7.49 -26.47
N THR A 368 -63.86 -6.66 -26.91
CA THR A 368 -64.82 -6.95 -28.01
C THR A 368 -65.62 -5.70 -28.40
N TRP A 369 -66.41 -5.77 -29.48
CA TRP A 369 -66.86 -4.60 -30.25
C TRP A 369 -68.31 -4.12 -30.02
N ASP A 370 -68.50 -2.85 -30.38
CA ASP A 370 -69.63 -2.26 -31.11
C ASP A 370 -71.00 -1.93 -30.46
N LYS A 371 -71.29 -0.62 -30.55
CA LYS A 371 -72.54 0.02 -31.03
C LYS A 371 -73.83 -0.02 -30.19
N THR A 372 -73.99 1.08 -29.45
CA THR A 372 -75.02 2.11 -29.71
C THR A 372 -76.49 1.67 -29.81
N LYS A 373 -77.27 1.99 -28.76
CA LYS A 373 -78.45 2.88 -28.86
C LYS A 373 -78.95 3.38 -27.49
N SER A 374 -79.59 4.55 -27.51
CA SER A 374 -80.44 5.16 -26.47
C SER A 374 -81.78 4.37 -26.33
N PRO A 375 -82.72 4.66 -25.39
CA PRO A 375 -83.05 5.99 -24.82
C PRO A 375 -83.49 6.06 -23.32
N GLU A 376 -83.66 7.30 -22.80
CA GLU A 376 -84.78 7.87 -21.98
C GLU A 376 -85.41 7.11 -20.76
N GLN A 377 -86.04 7.72 -19.73
CA GLN A 377 -86.43 9.12 -19.44
C GLN A 377 -86.78 9.33 -17.93
N ARG A 378 -86.72 10.58 -17.43
CA ARG A 378 -87.58 11.21 -16.36
C ARG A 378 -87.47 10.69 -14.90
N SER A 379 -87.83 11.46 -13.85
CA SER A 379 -88.43 12.83 -13.77
C SER A 379 -88.28 13.53 -12.39
N HIS A 380 -87.96 14.85 -12.43
CA HIS A 380 -88.34 15.95 -11.49
C HIS A 380 -87.94 15.85 -9.98
N SER A 381 -87.80 16.95 -9.20
CA SER A 381 -88.17 18.38 -9.39
C SER A 381 -87.14 19.37 -8.81
N ALA A 382 -87.19 20.63 -9.27
CA ALA A 382 -86.44 21.82 -8.75
C ALA A 382 -87.34 22.62 -7.74
N PRO A 383 -87.08 23.87 -7.27
CA PRO A 383 -86.03 24.87 -7.58
C PRO A 383 -85.28 25.37 -6.29
N SER A 384 -84.43 26.43 -6.21
CA SER A 384 -84.12 27.60 -7.06
C SER A 384 -82.64 28.03 -6.99
N ALA A 385 -82.20 28.84 -7.95
CA ALA A 385 -80.92 29.58 -8.02
C ALA A 385 -81.09 31.03 -7.44
N PRO A 386 -80.13 32.00 -7.47
CA PRO A 386 -78.87 32.04 -8.24
C PRO A 386 -77.61 32.71 -7.58
N LEU A 387 -76.48 32.67 -8.32
CA LEU A 387 -75.47 33.72 -8.67
C LEU A 387 -75.29 34.96 -7.73
N GLN A 388 -74.12 35.62 -7.59
CA GLN A 388 -72.89 35.67 -8.41
C GLN A 388 -71.68 36.28 -7.65
N ASN A 389 -70.51 36.33 -8.31
CA ASN A 389 -69.35 37.26 -8.18
C ASN A 389 -69.27 38.29 -7.03
N GLY A 390 -68.06 38.55 -6.52
CA GLY A 390 -67.73 39.88 -5.95
C GLY A 390 -66.40 39.99 -5.20
N HIS A 391 -65.53 40.89 -5.65
CA HIS A 391 -64.30 41.26 -4.94
C HIS A 391 -64.55 42.18 -3.73
N SER A 392 -63.88 41.88 -2.62
CA SER A 392 -63.19 42.86 -1.75
C SER A 392 -64.01 43.82 -0.83
N PRO A 393 -63.36 44.42 0.21
CA PRO A 393 -64.00 45.10 1.36
C PRO A 393 -63.97 46.65 1.19
N PRO A 394 -64.14 47.56 2.20
CA PRO A 394 -64.22 47.37 3.67
C PRO A 394 -65.20 48.32 4.45
N THR A 395 -64.92 48.50 5.76
CA THR A 395 -65.35 49.60 6.67
C THR A 395 -66.83 49.61 7.13
N LYS A 396 -67.12 49.35 8.42
CA LYS A 396 -67.07 50.24 9.63
C LYS A 396 -68.39 51.03 9.81
N ASP A 397 -68.89 51.35 11.01
CA ASP A 397 -68.48 51.10 12.41
C ASP A 397 -69.62 50.29 13.15
N GLU A 398 -69.71 50.03 14.46
CA GLU A 398 -69.25 50.72 15.69
C GLU A 398 -69.22 49.73 16.91
N ALA A 399 -68.77 50.23 18.08
CA ALA A 399 -68.84 49.64 19.44
C ALA A 399 -67.62 48.86 20.01
N THR A 400 -66.61 49.65 20.44
CA THR A 400 -65.92 49.62 21.77
C THR A 400 -64.76 48.64 22.08
N GLU A 401 -63.81 49.17 22.87
CA GLU A 401 -62.74 48.55 23.70
C GLU A 401 -61.39 48.11 23.06
N SER A 402 -60.45 49.08 23.01
CA SER A 402 -58.97 49.01 23.23
C SER A 402 -58.12 47.92 22.52
N GLU A 403 -57.22 48.21 21.57
CA GLU A 403 -55.94 48.98 21.68
C GLU A 403 -54.91 48.38 22.68
N VAL A 404 -53.62 48.11 22.38
CA VAL A 404 -52.75 48.47 21.20
C VAL A 404 -51.74 47.34 20.84
N GLU A 405 -51.32 47.27 19.57
CA GLU A 405 -50.06 46.75 18.95
C GLU A 405 -49.42 45.35 19.24
N SER A 406 -49.52 44.49 18.23
CA SER A 406 -48.45 44.10 17.27
C SER A 406 -47.09 43.48 17.69
N LEU A 407 -46.81 42.33 17.03
CA LEU A 407 -45.53 41.86 16.46
C LEU A 407 -44.34 41.38 17.32
N GLN A 408 -44.06 40.07 17.16
CA GLN A 408 -42.77 39.43 16.86
C GLN A 408 -41.51 39.55 17.77
N TYR A 409 -40.72 38.46 17.69
CA TYR A 409 -39.28 38.32 17.93
C TYR A 409 -38.68 38.29 19.36
N ASP A 410 -37.97 37.18 19.58
CA ASP A 410 -36.70 37.00 20.32
C ASP A 410 -36.66 37.04 21.86
N ARG A 411 -35.74 36.22 22.39
CA ARG A 411 -35.22 36.14 23.79
C ARG A 411 -36.23 35.85 24.91
N GLY A 412 -35.78 35.37 26.09
CA GLY A 412 -34.45 34.82 26.39
C GLY A 412 -33.96 35.09 27.83
N THR A 413 -33.79 34.01 28.59
CA THR A 413 -32.75 33.88 29.63
C THR A 413 -32.88 34.69 30.94
N LYS A 414 -33.44 34.02 31.98
CA LYS A 414 -33.19 34.23 33.43
C LYS A 414 -33.80 35.54 34.01
N LEU A 415 -33.93 35.77 35.33
CA LEU A 415 -33.27 35.19 36.52
C LEU A 415 -34.20 35.21 37.79
N ASN A 416 -33.80 34.44 38.81
CA ASN A 416 -34.17 34.43 40.25
C ASN A 416 -34.57 35.79 40.92
N LYS A 417 -35.22 35.91 42.10
CA LYS A 417 -35.36 35.02 43.29
C LYS A 417 -36.43 35.53 44.32
N THR A 418 -36.90 34.66 45.23
CA THR A 418 -37.51 34.92 46.59
C THR A 418 -38.79 35.77 46.75
N GLY A 419 -39.75 35.47 47.66
CA GLY A 419 -39.98 34.25 48.46
C GLY A 419 -40.82 34.41 49.77
N ARG A 420 -41.13 33.26 50.41
CA ARG A 420 -41.55 33.03 51.84
C ARG A 420 -43.05 33.08 52.23
N GLY A 421 -43.55 31.95 52.79
CA GLY A 421 -44.86 31.72 53.45
C GLY A 421 -44.76 30.57 54.50
N LYS A 422 -45.82 30.21 55.27
CA LYS A 422 -45.71 29.35 56.50
C LYS A 422 -46.62 28.09 56.59
N LYS A 423 -46.19 27.14 57.46
CA LYS A 423 -46.81 25.86 57.93
C LYS A 423 -48.11 26.02 58.76
N PRO A 424 -48.92 24.95 59.00
CA PRO A 424 -48.75 23.95 60.11
C PRO A 424 -48.76 22.45 59.63
N ILE A 425 -48.06 21.44 60.21
CA ILE A 425 -48.10 20.74 61.54
C ILE A 425 -49.26 19.72 61.64
N SER A 426 -49.04 18.39 61.73
CA SER A 426 -48.60 17.63 62.94
C SER A 426 -48.18 16.14 62.68
N HIS A 427 -47.57 15.48 63.67
CA HIS A 427 -47.37 14.01 63.82
C HIS A 427 -47.91 13.57 65.21
N PRO A 428 -48.16 12.26 65.52
CA PRO A 428 -47.07 11.36 65.97
C PRO A 428 -47.26 9.85 65.65
N GLY A 429 -46.25 9.02 65.97
CA GLY A 429 -46.39 7.56 66.07
C GLY A 429 -45.25 6.76 65.42
N ALA A 430 -44.65 5.80 66.15
CA ALA A 430 -43.59 4.93 65.63
C ALA A 430 -43.63 3.54 66.31
N THR A 431 -43.41 2.47 65.53
CA THR A 431 -43.03 1.14 66.06
C THR A 431 -42.34 0.29 64.99
N SER A 432 -41.56 -0.70 65.43
CA SER A 432 -40.74 -1.63 64.63
C SER A 432 -41.56 -2.61 63.78
N GLY A 433 -41.04 -3.03 62.62
CA GLY A 433 -41.57 -4.16 61.83
C GLY A 433 -40.81 -4.41 60.53
N ALA A 434 -40.02 -5.50 60.51
CA ALA A 434 -39.34 -6.18 59.39
C ALA A 434 -39.39 -5.62 57.95
N GLU A 435 -38.22 -5.57 57.31
CA GLU A 435 -38.08 -5.60 55.85
C GLU A 435 -38.57 -6.97 55.32
N SER A 436 -39.20 -6.97 54.13
CA SER A 436 -39.36 -8.18 53.32
C SER A 436 -38.54 -8.01 52.04
N THR A 437 -37.77 -9.02 51.68
CA THR A 437 -36.70 -8.94 50.68
C THR A 437 -37.23 -8.62 49.28
N SER A 438 -36.64 -7.61 48.64
CA SER A 438 -36.92 -7.28 47.24
C SER A 438 -36.39 -8.36 46.30
N GLY A 439 -37.28 -9.11 45.65
CA GLY A 439 -36.92 -9.82 44.43
C GLY A 439 -36.47 -8.83 43.35
N GLN A 440 -35.52 -9.22 42.50
CA GLN A 440 -35.02 -8.37 41.42
C GLN A 440 -36.20 -7.92 40.52
N LYS A 441 -36.45 -6.61 40.45
CA LYS A 441 -37.58 -6.06 39.69
C LYS A 441 -37.23 -6.05 38.19
N ILE A 442 -37.43 -7.19 37.53
CA ILE A 442 -37.29 -7.34 36.07
C ILE A 442 -38.27 -6.37 35.41
N ALA A 443 -37.75 -5.27 34.89
CA ALA A 443 -38.54 -4.22 34.28
C ALA A 443 -38.95 -4.63 32.87
N VAL A 444 -40.21 -5.09 32.72
CA VAL A 444 -40.85 -5.27 31.40
C VAL A 444 -40.73 -3.96 30.61
N PRO A 445 -40.20 -3.97 29.36
CA PRO A 445 -40.03 -2.74 28.58
C PRO A 445 -41.35 -1.98 28.43
N ALA A 446 -41.32 -0.66 28.61
CA ALA A 446 -42.52 0.20 28.63
C ALA A 446 -43.33 0.26 27.32
N ALA A 447 -42.80 -0.32 26.23
CA ALA A 447 -43.48 -0.47 24.94
C ALA A 447 -44.03 -1.89 24.71
N SER A 448 -43.94 -2.78 25.70
CA SER A 448 -44.52 -4.13 25.65
C SER A 448 -46.04 -4.05 25.75
N HIS A 449 -46.73 -4.93 25.03
CA HIS A 449 -48.16 -5.15 25.14
C HIS A 449 -48.44 -6.35 26.04
N HIS A 450 -49.58 -6.32 26.75
CA HIS A 450 -50.17 -7.52 27.37
C HIS A 450 -50.97 -8.24 26.29
N PHE A 451 -50.57 -9.48 26.00
CA PHE A 451 -51.31 -10.39 25.13
C PHE A 451 -51.89 -11.53 25.95
N CYS A 452 -53.14 -11.92 25.64
CA CYS A 452 -53.64 -13.24 25.96
C CYS A 452 -53.67 -14.07 24.67
N PHE A 453 -52.99 -15.21 24.64
CA PHE A 453 -53.12 -16.19 23.56
C PHE A 453 -53.82 -17.42 24.11
N SER A 454 -54.92 -17.84 23.49
CA SER A 454 -55.59 -19.10 23.84
C SER A 454 -55.62 -20.06 22.65
N ILE A 455 -55.55 -21.34 22.98
CA ILE A 455 -55.65 -22.46 22.05
C ILE A 455 -56.69 -23.45 22.55
N ASP A 456 -57.49 -23.96 21.64
CA ASP A 456 -58.48 -25.01 21.89
C ASP A 456 -58.26 -26.15 20.89
N LEU A 457 -57.73 -27.26 21.38
CA LEU A 457 -57.50 -28.48 20.60
C LEU A 457 -58.82 -29.27 20.45
N ARG A 458 -59.80 -28.67 19.76
CA ARG A 458 -61.21 -29.10 19.75
C ARG A 458 -61.41 -30.61 19.55
N SER A 459 -60.89 -31.16 18.45
CA SER A 459 -61.18 -32.53 18.04
C SER A 459 -60.08 -33.18 17.20
N ILE A 460 -60.05 -34.50 17.24
CA ILE A 460 -59.21 -35.34 16.38
C ILE A 460 -60.08 -36.30 15.58
N HIS A 461 -59.78 -36.43 14.28
CA HIS A 461 -60.53 -37.27 13.34
C HIS A 461 -59.60 -37.95 12.32
N ASN A 462 -60.19 -38.76 11.43
CA ASN A 462 -59.49 -39.43 10.33
C ASN A 462 -58.24 -40.23 10.76
N LEU A 463 -58.33 -40.92 11.91
CA LEU A 463 -57.27 -41.78 12.44
C LEU A 463 -57.00 -42.97 11.51
N GLU A 464 -55.80 -43.06 10.93
CA GLU A 464 -55.37 -44.14 10.04
C GLU A 464 -54.54 -45.23 10.75
N VAL A 465 -54.46 -45.19 12.08
CA VAL A 465 -53.78 -46.19 12.91
C VAL A 465 -54.57 -47.51 12.96
N GLY A 466 -53.87 -48.64 12.92
CA GLY A 466 -54.46 -49.99 12.85
C GLY A 466 -55.10 -50.54 14.13
N PHE A 467 -55.20 -49.74 15.19
CA PHE A 467 -55.73 -50.12 16.50
C PHE A 467 -56.40 -48.90 17.17
N PRO A 468 -57.34 -49.09 18.12
CA PRO A 468 -57.97 -47.98 18.84
C PRO A 468 -56.94 -47.24 19.71
N VAL A 469 -56.89 -45.92 19.59
CA VAL A 469 -55.89 -45.07 20.25
C VAL A 469 -56.53 -44.35 21.43
N ASN A 470 -56.16 -44.72 22.65
CA ASN A 470 -56.46 -43.91 23.84
C ASN A 470 -55.58 -42.63 23.82
N CYS A 471 -56.13 -41.56 23.28
CA CYS A 471 -55.47 -40.34 22.84
C CYS A 471 -55.27 -39.32 23.97
N VAL A 472 -54.06 -38.75 24.02
CA VAL A 472 -53.73 -37.48 24.67
C VAL A 472 -52.96 -36.62 23.68
N LEU A 473 -53.32 -35.34 23.54
CA LEU A 473 -52.47 -34.36 22.89
C LEU A 473 -51.60 -33.65 23.94
N ARG A 474 -50.32 -33.41 23.60
CA ARG A 474 -49.35 -32.69 24.45
C ARG A 474 -48.62 -31.63 23.63
N TYR A 475 -48.36 -30.47 24.21
CA TYR A 475 -47.54 -29.42 23.60
C TYR A 475 -46.79 -28.59 24.66
N SER A 476 -45.77 -27.85 24.23
CA SER A 476 -45.08 -26.84 25.03
C SER A 476 -44.66 -25.68 24.13
N TYR A 477 -44.65 -24.46 24.67
CA TYR A 477 -44.28 -23.26 23.91
C TYR A 477 -43.66 -22.21 24.85
N PRO A 478 -42.34 -22.29 25.12
CA PRO A 478 -41.67 -21.49 26.17
C PRO A 478 -41.85 -19.97 26.06
N PHE A 479 -42.14 -19.45 24.87
CA PHE A 479 -42.43 -18.04 24.62
C PHE A 479 -43.64 -17.51 25.43
N PHE A 480 -44.57 -18.38 25.83
CA PHE A 480 -45.68 -18.03 26.71
C PHE A 480 -45.30 -18.01 28.21
N GLY A 481 -44.01 -17.97 28.54
CA GLY A 481 -43.48 -17.81 29.90
C GLY A 481 -43.26 -19.12 30.67
N SER A 482 -43.57 -20.29 30.09
CA SER A 482 -43.31 -21.59 30.71
C SER A 482 -43.00 -22.67 29.68
N ALA A 483 -41.97 -23.48 29.97
CA ALA A 483 -41.63 -24.67 29.19
C ALA A 483 -42.39 -25.93 29.64
N ALA A 484 -43.22 -25.85 30.70
CA ALA A 484 -43.97 -27.00 31.20
C ALA A 484 -44.99 -27.50 30.15
N PRO A 485 -45.08 -28.81 29.89
CA PRO A 485 -45.95 -29.35 28.85
C PRO A 485 -47.43 -29.34 29.28
N ILE A 486 -48.27 -28.74 28.45
CA ILE A 486 -49.73 -28.75 28.58
C ILE A 486 -50.26 -30.00 27.86
N MET A 487 -51.28 -30.66 28.41
CA MET A 487 -51.88 -31.84 27.77
C MET A 487 -53.38 -32.01 28.07
N THR A 488 -54.11 -32.58 27.10
CA THR A 488 -55.53 -32.95 27.23
C THR A 488 -55.70 -34.10 28.21
N ASN A 489 -56.75 -34.08 29.03
CA ASN A 489 -56.95 -35.06 30.09
C ASN A 489 -58.44 -35.17 30.49
N PRO A 490 -58.99 -36.37 30.74
CA PRO A 490 -58.36 -37.69 30.65
C PRO A 490 -58.04 -38.14 29.21
N PRO A 491 -57.20 -39.19 29.04
CA PRO A 491 -57.08 -39.89 27.76
C PRO A 491 -58.45 -40.37 27.24
N ILE A 492 -58.69 -40.30 25.93
CA ILE A 492 -59.96 -40.68 25.31
C ILE A 492 -59.79 -41.61 24.09
N GLU A 493 -60.62 -42.63 23.95
CA GLU A 493 -60.47 -43.63 22.88
C GLU A 493 -60.93 -43.10 21.51
N VAL A 494 -59.99 -42.99 20.57
CA VAL A 494 -60.19 -42.60 19.17
C VAL A 494 -60.15 -43.83 18.28
N ARG A 495 -61.10 -43.90 17.33
CA ARG A 495 -61.23 -44.99 16.36
C ARG A 495 -61.16 -44.46 14.93
N LYS A 496 -60.79 -45.34 13.99
CA LYS A 496 -60.78 -45.02 12.56
C LYS A 496 -62.15 -44.52 12.09
N ASN A 497 -62.13 -43.44 11.31
CA ASN A 497 -63.31 -42.74 10.78
C ASN A 497 -64.28 -42.16 11.84
N VAL A 498 -63.82 -41.91 13.06
CA VAL A 498 -64.59 -41.22 14.12
C VAL A 498 -63.92 -39.90 14.45
N GLU A 499 -64.72 -38.83 14.59
CA GLU A 499 -64.28 -37.57 15.19
C GLU A 499 -64.53 -37.63 16.71
N VAL A 500 -63.51 -37.26 17.49
CA VAL A 500 -63.57 -37.26 18.96
C VAL A 500 -63.15 -35.88 19.47
N PHE A 501 -64.04 -35.25 20.24
CA PHE A 501 -63.76 -34.01 20.96
C PHE A 501 -62.90 -34.30 22.19
N LEU A 502 -61.90 -33.45 22.44
CA LEU A 502 -60.87 -33.72 23.44
C LEU A 502 -61.19 -33.03 24.78
N PRO A 503 -61.11 -33.74 25.92
CA PRO A 503 -61.35 -33.13 27.22
C PRO A 503 -60.12 -32.31 27.68
N GLN A 504 -60.39 -31.19 28.35
CA GLN A 504 -59.35 -30.23 28.78
C GLN A 504 -58.49 -29.74 27.59
N SER A 505 -59.15 -29.46 26.45
CA SER A 505 -58.55 -28.99 25.19
C SER A 505 -58.16 -27.50 25.18
N TYR A 506 -58.83 -26.68 25.99
CA TYR A 506 -58.65 -25.24 26.07
C TYR A 506 -57.55 -24.85 27.07
N CYS A 507 -56.67 -23.95 26.65
CA CYS A 507 -55.69 -23.29 27.51
C CYS A 507 -55.49 -21.84 27.06
N ALA A 508 -55.25 -20.94 28.02
CA ALA A 508 -54.97 -19.52 27.79
C ALA A 508 -53.67 -19.13 28.47
N PHE A 509 -52.93 -18.22 27.83
CA PHE A 509 -51.62 -17.74 28.25
C PHE A 509 -51.61 -16.21 28.25
N ASP A 510 -51.51 -15.61 29.43
CA ASP A 510 -51.29 -14.17 29.61
C ASP A 510 -49.78 -13.88 29.70
N PHE A 511 -49.26 -13.07 28.78
CA PHE A 511 -47.83 -12.74 28.71
C PHE A 511 -47.59 -11.31 28.20
N ALA A 512 -46.40 -10.78 28.48
CA ALA A 512 -45.98 -9.46 28.05
C ALA A 512 -44.83 -9.56 27.03
N THR A 513 -45.00 -8.94 25.87
CA THR A 513 -43.96 -8.90 24.82
C THR A 513 -44.11 -7.67 23.92
N MET A 514 -43.05 -7.33 23.19
CA MET A 514 -43.15 -6.41 22.06
C MET A 514 -43.98 -7.04 20.93
N SER A 515 -44.78 -6.23 20.23
CA SER A 515 -45.68 -6.73 19.16
C SER A 515 -44.93 -7.28 17.95
N HIS A 516 -43.75 -6.72 17.63
CA HIS A 516 -42.86 -7.27 16.59
C HIS A 516 -42.26 -8.61 17.02
N GLN A 517 -41.85 -8.74 18.29
CA GLN A 517 -41.28 -9.98 18.83
C GLN A 517 -42.31 -11.12 18.86
N LEU A 518 -43.58 -10.81 19.14
CA LEU A 518 -44.70 -11.73 18.97
C LEU A 518 -44.81 -12.20 17.50
N GLN A 519 -44.82 -11.25 16.57
CA GLN A 519 -44.91 -11.52 15.13
C GLN A 519 -43.75 -12.40 14.63
N ASP A 520 -42.50 -12.00 14.90
CA ASP A 520 -41.29 -12.74 14.50
C ASP A 520 -41.28 -14.17 15.05
N THR A 521 -41.69 -14.34 16.31
CA THR A 521 -41.76 -15.66 16.95
C THR A 521 -42.85 -16.51 16.31
N PHE A 522 -44.06 -15.97 16.09
CA PHE A 522 -45.18 -16.69 15.47
C PHE A 522 -44.96 -17.03 14.00
N PHE A 523 -44.11 -16.29 13.28
CA PHE A 523 -43.65 -16.66 11.93
C PHE A 523 -42.55 -17.72 11.97
N ARG A 524 -41.56 -17.60 12.88
CA ARG A 524 -40.38 -18.47 12.93
C ARG A 524 -40.64 -19.84 13.54
N LEU A 525 -41.48 -19.92 14.59
CA LEU A 525 -41.66 -21.12 15.40
C LEU A 525 -43.11 -21.64 15.29
N PRO A 526 -43.35 -22.81 14.66
CA PRO A 526 -44.64 -23.46 14.70
C PRO A 526 -44.85 -24.13 16.06
N LEU A 527 -46.08 -24.13 16.56
CA LEU A 527 -46.46 -24.90 17.74
C LEU A 527 -46.52 -26.39 17.38
N LEU A 528 -45.76 -27.22 18.11
CA LEU A 528 -45.76 -28.66 17.92
C LEU A 528 -46.75 -29.32 18.90
N VAL A 529 -47.76 -30.00 18.35
CA VAL A 529 -48.77 -30.73 19.13
C VAL A 529 -48.57 -32.23 18.87
N GLU A 530 -48.08 -32.93 19.88
CA GLU A 530 -47.81 -34.36 19.86
C GLU A 530 -49.07 -35.18 20.15
N LEU A 531 -49.30 -36.23 19.38
CA LEU A 531 -50.34 -37.24 19.60
C LEU A 531 -49.75 -38.45 20.35
N TRP A 532 -50.17 -38.65 21.59
CA TRP A 532 -49.77 -39.76 22.45
C TRP A 532 -50.88 -40.79 22.60
N HIS A 533 -50.51 -42.06 22.54
CA HIS A 533 -51.29 -43.17 23.08
C HIS A 533 -50.89 -43.42 24.54
N LYS A 534 -51.86 -43.43 25.45
CA LYS A 534 -51.63 -43.75 26.88
C LYS A 534 -52.45 -44.95 27.32
N ASP A 535 -51.82 -45.90 27.99
CA ASP A 535 -52.48 -47.04 28.62
C ASP A 535 -52.00 -47.17 30.08
N LYS A 536 -52.78 -47.86 30.92
CA LYS A 536 -52.43 -48.16 32.31
C LYS A 536 -51.45 -49.33 32.44
N MET A 537 -51.33 -50.17 31.41
CA MET A 537 -50.51 -51.40 31.44
C MET A 537 -49.28 -51.34 30.51
N THR A 538 -49.25 -50.43 29.53
CA THR A 538 -48.11 -50.21 28.63
C THR A 538 -47.57 -48.77 28.71
N LYS A 539 -46.29 -48.58 28.34
CA LYS A 539 -45.64 -47.26 28.34
C LYS A 539 -46.25 -46.36 27.27
N ASP A 540 -46.51 -45.10 27.60
CA ASP A 540 -46.93 -44.04 26.68
C ASP A 540 -46.16 -44.07 25.33
N ILE A 541 -46.88 -44.07 24.21
CA ILE A 541 -46.33 -44.16 22.85
C ILE A 541 -46.64 -42.87 22.08
N LEU A 542 -45.62 -42.18 21.59
CA LEU A 542 -45.78 -41.08 20.65
C LEU A 542 -46.15 -41.65 19.27
N LEU A 543 -47.33 -41.31 18.75
CA LEU A 543 -47.79 -41.74 17.44
C LEU A 543 -47.41 -40.75 16.34
N GLY A 544 -47.50 -39.45 16.63
CA GLY A 544 -47.28 -38.40 15.63
C GLY A 544 -47.26 -36.99 16.18
N VAL A 545 -47.03 -36.01 15.28
CA VAL A 545 -46.96 -34.58 15.61
C VAL A 545 -47.68 -33.76 14.55
N ALA A 546 -48.52 -32.82 14.98
CA ALA A 546 -49.05 -31.74 14.14
C ALA A 546 -48.23 -30.46 14.33
N ARG A 547 -48.09 -29.67 13.26
CA ARG A 547 -47.31 -28.42 13.26
C ARG A 547 -48.25 -27.25 12.97
N LEU A 548 -48.59 -26.47 13.99
CA LEU A 548 -49.57 -25.38 13.92
C LEU A 548 -48.84 -24.06 13.68
N GLN A 549 -49.12 -23.39 12.57
CA GLN A 549 -48.44 -22.15 12.18
C GLN A 549 -49.12 -20.94 12.84
N LEU A 550 -48.57 -20.47 13.97
CA LEU A 550 -49.24 -19.46 14.79
C LEU A 550 -49.41 -18.10 14.10
N SER A 551 -48.55 -17.74 13.15
CA SER A 551 -48.67 -16.50 12.36
C SER A 551 -50.00 -16.36 11.61
N ASN A 552 -50.72 -17.45 11.34
CA ASN A 552 -51.99 -17.42 10.60
C ASN A 552 -53.07 -16.58 11.32
N VAL A 553 -53.02 -16.46 12.65
CA VAL A 553 -53.93 -15.60 13.42
C VAL A 553 -53.66 -14.11 13.20
N LEU A 554 -52.42 -13.72 12.88
CA LEU A 554 -52.00 -12.33 12.73
C LEU A 554 -52.54 -11.69 11.43
N SER A 555 -52.76 -12.50 10.39
CA SER A 555 -53.30 -12.09 9.10
C SER A 555 -54.83 -11.91 9.05
N LEU A 556 -55.56 -12.21 10.12
CA LEU A 556 -57.02 -12.13 10.18
C LEU A 556 -57.51 -10.75 10.66
N GLU A 557 -58.78 -10.42 10.40
CA GLU A 557 -59.36 -9.13 10.78
C GLU A 557 -59.36 -8.93 12.31
N LYS A 558 -58.90 -7.75 12.75
CA LYS A 558 -58.87 -7.37 14.17
C LYS A 558 -60.25 -6.89 14.63
N THR A 559 -61.00 -7.74 15.33
CA THR A 559 -62.25 -7.34 15.99
C THR A 559 -61.94 -6.56 17.27
N ARG A 560 -62.63 -5.43 17.51
CA ARG A 560 -62.42 -4.61 18.71
C ARG A 560 -63.39 -4.99 19.83
N PHE A 561 -62.88 -5.13 21.05
CA PHE A 561 -63.68 -5.26 22.27
C PHE A 561 -63.23 -4.28 23.37
N LEU A 562 -63.92 -4.28 24.50
CA LEU A 562 -63.56 -3.49 25.68
C LEU A 562 -63.02 -4.42 26.77
N GLY A 563 -61.86 -4.09 27.32
CA GLY A 563 -61.26 -4.76 28.47
C GLY A 563 -61.98 -4.42 29.78
N SER A 564 -61.60 -5.10 30.86
CA SER A 564 -62.25 -5.02 32.18
C SER A 564 -62.27 -3.61 32.80
N ASN A 565 -61.36 -2.72 32.39
CA ASN A 565 -61.28 -1.32 32.84
C ASN A 565 -61.72 -0.33 31.74
N GLY A 566 -62.33 -0.82 30.66
CA GLY A 566 -62.76 0.00 29.51
C GLY A 566 -61.64 0.37 28.53
N GLU A 567 -60.49 -0.29 28.56
CA GLU A 567 -59.48 -0.15 27.50
C GLU A 567 -59.97 -0.77 26.17
N GLN A 568 -59.52 -0.25 25.03
CA GLN A 568 -59.84 -0.82 23.72
C GLN A 568 -58.87 -1.96 23.41
N CYS A 569 -59.38 -3.19 23.42
CA CYS A 569 -58.62 -4.41 23.14
C CYS A 569 -58.96 -4.93 21.73
N TRP A 570 -58.07 -5.74 21.15
CA TRP A 570 -58.28 -6.34 19.83
C TRP A 570 -58.23 -7.87 19.90
N ARG A 571 -59.15 -8.56 19.24
CA ARG A 571 -59.23 -10.02 19.15
C ARG A 571 -59.14 -10.48 17.70
N GLN A 572 -58.26 -11.44 17.45
CA GLN A 572 -58.14 -12.20 16.20
C GLN A 572 -58.32 -13.68 16.53
N THR A 573 -59.18 -14.40 15.79
CA THR A 573 -59.46 -15.83 16.03
C THR A 573 -59.30 -16.61 14.73
N CYS A 574 -58.46 -17.63 14.73
CA CYS A 574 -58.27 -18.57 13.64
C CYS A 574 -58.88 -19.95 14.00
N SER A 575 -59.31 -20.69 12.98
CA SER A 575 -59.83 -22.05 13.10
C SER A 575 -59.37 -22.87 11.91
N GLU A 576 -58.58 -23.91 12.15
CA GLU A 576 -57.92 -24.70 11.13
C GLU A 576 -57.98 -26.20 11.46
N THR A 577 -57.71 -27.01 10.44
CA THR A 577 -57.56 -28.46 10.53
C THR A 577 -56.20 -28.85 9.95
N VAL A 578 -55.36 -29.51 10.73
CA VAL A 578 -53.96 -29.82 10.38
C VAL A 578 -53.68 -31.32 10.46
N GLY A 579 -52.85 -31.83 9.56
CA GLY A 579 -52.43 -33.23 9.58
C GLY A 579 -51.48 -33.53 10.74
N VAL A 580 -51.77 -34.59 11.49
CA VAL A 580 -50.83 -35.22 12.42
C VAL A 580 -49.96 -36.18 11.62
N MET A 581 -48.65 -35.93 11.55
CA MET A 581 -47.69 -36.76 10.81
C MET A 581 -47.10 -37.83 11.71
N ALA A 582 -46.88 -39.05 11.20
CA ALA A 582 -46.30 -40.16 11.98
C ALA A 582 -44.95 -39.79 12.60
N ALA A 583 -44.74 -40.13 13.88
CA ALA A 583 -43.48 -39.83 14.59
C ALA A 583 -42.36 -40.84 14.28
N GLN A 584 -42.69 -41.99 13.69
CA GLN A 584 -41.73 -43.03 13.28
C GLN A 584 -42.21 -43.70 12.00
N GLY A 585 -41.32 -43.87 11.02
CA GLY A 585 -41.61 -44.51 9.74
C GLY A 585 -41.59 -43.51 8.57
N ALA A 586 -42.43 -43.75 7.55
CA ALA A 586 -42.64 -42.78 6.47
C ALA A 586 -43.56 -41.65 6.94
N ASN A 587 -43.37 -40.44 6.40
CA ASN A 587 -44.19 -39.25 6.67
C ASN A 587 -45.62 -39.37 6.09
N ASN A 588 -46.39 -40.27 6.69
CA ASN A 588 -47.81 -40.44 6.44
C ASN A 588 -48.59 -39.60 7.45
N LYS A 589 -49.68 -38.97 6.99
CA LYS A 589 -50.68 -38.35 7.86
C LYS A 589 -51.46 -39.46 8.56
N ILE A 590 -51.39 -39.53 9.88
CA ILE A 590 -52.03 -40.60 10.68
C ILE A 590 -53.34 -40.16 11.34
N ALA A 591 -53.60 -38.87 11.41
CA ALA A 591 -54.86 -38.27 11.89
C ALA A 591 -54.95 -36.82 11.39
N GLU A 592 -56.09 -36.18 11.64
CA GLU A 592 -56.29 -34.74 11.48
C GLU A 592 -56.76 -34.13 12.80
N LEU A 593 -56.15 -33.00 13.16
CA LEU A 593 -56.40 -32.23 14.36
C LEU A 593 -57.10 -30.93 13.99
N SER A 594 -58.34 -30.76 14.44
CA SER A 594 -59.11 -29.53 14.29
C SER A 594 -58.98 -28.66 15.55
N TYR A 595 -58.57 -27.40 15.38
CA TYR A 595 -58.25 -26.50 16.48
C TYR A 595 -58.75 -25.07 16.29
N THR A 596 -58.82 -24.33 17.40
CA THR A 596 -59.02 -22.88 17.44
C THR A 596 -57.77 -22.23 18.05
N VAL A 597 -57.35 -21.08 17.56
CA VAL A 597 -56.46 -20.17 18.31
C VAL A 597 -57.06 -18.77 18.34
N THR A 598 -56.96 -18.09 19.47
CA THR A 598 -57.37 -16.68 19.63
C THR A 598 -56.22 -15.89 20.22
N LEU A 599 -55.89 -14.76 19.59
CA LEU A 599 -54.95 -13.77 20.09
C LEU A 599 -55.72 -12.52 20.50
N GLU A 600 -55.48 -12.06 21.72
CA GLU A 600 -56.08 -10.86 22.30
C GLU A 600 -54.97 -9.88 22.70
N ASP A 601 -55.04 -8.66 22.17
CA ASP A 601 -54.12 -7.55 22.45
C ASP A 601 -54.82 -6.57 23.39
N TYR A 602 -54.38 -6.51 24.64
CA TYR A 602 -54.91 -5.62 25.68
C TYR A 602 -54.22 -4.25 25.68
N GLY A 603 -53.27 -4.02 24.76
CA GLY A 603 -52.48 -2.79 24.68
C GLY A 603 -51.28 -2.78 25.65
N LEU A 604 -50.68 -1.60 25.80
CA LEU A 604 -49.46 -1.40 26.58
C LEU A 604 -49.59 -1.85 28.04
N VAL A 605 -48.58 -2.55 28.55
CA VAL A 605 -48.51 -3.02 29.94
C VAL A 605 -48.53 -1.84 30.91
N LYS A 606 -49.66 -1.66 31.60
CA LYS A 606 -49.78 -0.76 32.75
C LYS A 606 -48.96 -1.36 33.89
N MET A 607 -48.08 -0.58 34.52
CA MET A 607 -47.15 -1.07 35.53
C MET A 607 -47.90 -1.52 36.80
N HIS A 608 -48.15 -2.82 36.91
CA HIS A 608 -48.80 -3.48 38.04
C HIS A 608 -48.08 -4.77 38.41
N GLU A 609 -48.25 -5.19 39.66
CA GLU A 609 -47.50 -6.29 40.24
C GLU A 609 -48.19 -7.63 39.94
N VAL A 610 -47.40 -8.65 39.59
CA VAL A 610 -47.91 -9.94 39.11
C VAL A 610 -48.48 -10.75 40.28
N LEU A 611 -49.76 -10.53 40.58
CA LEU A 611 -50.53 -11.33 41.51
C LEU A 611 -50.99 -12.64 40.85
N VAL A 612 -50.26 -13.72 41.11
CA VAL A 612 -50.68 -15.08 40.74
C VAL A 612 -51.91 -15.45 41.56
N SER A 613 -53.08 -15.42 40.91
CA SER A 613 -54.35 -15.81 41.53
C SER A 613 -54.47 -17.34 41.57
N ASP A 614 -54.01 -17.95 42.65
CA ASP A 614 -54.23 -19.38 42.92
C ASP A 614 -55.74 -19.64 43.08
N SER A 615 -56.26 -20.58 42.30
CA SER A 615 -57.71 -20.86 42.20
C SER A 615 -57.95 -22.35 42.00
N SER A 616 -57.50 -23.14 42.97
CA SER A 616 -57.71 -24.58 43.02
C SER A 616 -58.47 -25.00 44.30
N GLN A 617 -59.81 -24.93 44.26
CA GLN A 617 -60.67 -25.54 45.28
C GLN A 617 -61.65 -26.55 44.67
N CYS A 618 -61.54 -27.80 45.13
CA CYS A 618 -62.55 -28.84 45.00
C CYS A 618 -62.49 -29.74 46.25
N LEU A 619 -63.63 -30.34 46.57
CA LEU A 619 -64.01 -31.13 47.78
C LEU A 619 -64.86 -30.32 48.79
N GLY A 620 -66.08 -30.78 49.13
CA GLY A 620 -66.76 -31.95 48.56
C GLY A 620 -68.11 -32.29 49.23
N ALA A 621 -68.52 -33.56 49.05
CA ALA A 621 -69.62 -34.25 49.74
C ALA A 621 -71.05 -33.66 49.58
N GLY A 622 -71.75 -34.13 48.54
CA GLY A 622 -73.21 -34.22 48.48
C GLY A 622 -73.61 -35.65 48.10
N GLN A 623 -74.66 -36.21 48.72
CA GLN A 623 -74.97 -37.65 48.62
C GLN A 623 -75.78 -38.03 47.36
N GLN A 624 -75.79 -39.33 47.06
CA GLN A 624 -76.63 -39.99 46.06
C GLN A 624 -78.13 -39.69 46.34
N GLN A 625 -79.03 -39.56 45.38
CA GLN A 625 -79.60 -40.65 44.57
C GLN A 625 -80.62 -40.08 43.55
N GLN A 626 -81.08 -40.88 42.59
CA GLN A 626 -82.10 -40.47 41.62
C GLN A 626 -83.04 -41.64 41.28
N GLN A 627 -84.35 -41.34 41.12
CA GLN A 627 -85.44 -42.10 40.46
C GLN A 627 -86.65 -42.58 41.32
N VAL A 628 -87.76 -41.83 41.19
CA VAL A 628 -89.12 -42.26 40.74
C VAL A 628 -89.97 -43.26 41.61
N PRO A 629 -91.31 -43.06 41.78
CA PRO A 629 -92.21 -43.81 42.70
C PRO A 629 -93.00 -44.96 41.97
N PRO A 630 -94.06 -45.64 42.51
CA PRO A 630 -94.87 -45.52 43.77
C PRO A 630 -94.98 -46.89 44.55
N PRO A 631 -96.01 -47.29 45.36
CA PRO A 631 -97.28 -46.66 45.83
C PRO A 631 -97.60 -46.81 47.36
N GLN A 632 -98.73 -47.46 47.72
CA GLN A 632 -99.34 -47.70 49.06
C GLN A 632 -100.17 -49.04 48.98
N PRO A 633 -101.09 -49.45 49.91
CA PRO A 633 -101.43 -48.99 51.28
C PRO A 633 -101.70 -50.13 52.35
N HIS A 634 -102.18 -49.78 53.55
CA HIS A 634 -102.93 -50.62 54.56
C HIS A 634 -102.15 -51.68 55.40
N HIS A 635 -102.59 -52.19 56.59
CA HIS A 635 -103.24 -51.59 57.80
C HIS A 635 -103.25 -52.61 59.00
N VAL A 636 -102.72 -52.25 60.19
CA VAL A 636 -103.28 -52.34 61.59
C VAL A 636 -104.29 -53.49 61.98
N PRO A 637 -104.31 -54.15 63.19
CA PRO A 637 -103.28 -54.65 64.16
C PRO A 637 -103.70 -55.95 65.01
N GLU A 638 -103.07 -56.18 66.18
CA GLU A 638 -103.62 -56.65 67.52
C GLU A 638 -103.76 -58.13 68.05
N THR A 639 -103.68 -58.19 69.41
CA THR A 639 -104.20 -59.14 70.45
C THR A 639 -103.64 -60.57 70.73
N GLU A 640 -102.85 -60.71 71.83
CA GLU A 640 -103.16 -61.30 73.18
C GLU A 640 -104.28 -62.36 73.41
N PRO A 641 -104.34 -63.09 74.57
CA PRO A 641 -103.29 -63.71 75.42
C PRO A 641 -103.67 -65.07 76.13
N GLU A 642 -102.73 -65.64 76.92
CA GLU A 642 -102.93 -66.49 78.15
C GLU A 642 -103.64 -67.89 78.06
N PRO A 643 -103.63 -68.75 79.12
CA PRO A 643 -102.94 -68.69 80.44
C PRO A 643 -102.01 -69.92 80.77
N GLN A 644 -101.37 -69.92 81.95
CA GLN A 644 -100.41 -70.96 82.41
C GLN A 644 -100.90 -71.81 83.62
N PRO A 645 -100.61 -73.13 83.68
CA PRO A 645 -100.67 -73.94 84.89
C PRO A 645 -99.25 -74.24 85.45
N ARG A 646 -98.92 -73.75 86.66
CA ARG A 646 -97.53 -73.73 87.19
C ARG A 646 -97.13 -74.81 88.22
N GLU A 647 -97.93 -75.86 88.44
CA GLU A 647 -97.67 -76.83 89.53
C GLU A 647 -97.70 -78.32 89.11
N THR A 648 -97.12 -78.65 87.96
CA THR A 648 -96.91 -80.06 87.54
C THR A 648 -95.42 -80.47 87.60
N LEU A 649 -95.12 -81.78 87.47
CA LEU A 649 -93.73 -82.26 87.47
C LEU A 649 -92.97 -81.80 86.21
N GLU A 650 -93.69 -81.69 85.10
CA GLU A 650 -93.20 -81.16 83.83
C GLU A 650 -92.79 -79.69 83.96
N TYR A 651 -93.51 -78.89 84.76
CA TYR A 651 -93.11 -77.50 85.03
C TYR A 651 -91.78 -77.41 85.80
N LYS A 652 -91.48 -78.35 86.71
CA LYS A 652 -90.18 -78.39 87.41
C LYS A 652 -89.04 -78.79 86.46
N ALA A 653 -89.24 -79.83 85.65
CA ALA A 653 -88.26 -80.23 84.63
C ALA A 653 -88.06 -79.14 83.56
N ALA A 654 -89.12 -78.41 83.19
CA ALA A 654 -89.05 -77.25 82.31
C ALA A 654 -88.26 -76.10 82.95
N LEU A 655 -88.45 -75.82 84.25
CA LEU A 655 -87.69 -74.79 84.98
C LEU A 655 -86.19 -75.14 85.08
N GLU A 656 -85.85 -76.39 85.35
CA GLU A 656 -84.45 -76.87 85.33
C GLU A 656 -83.83 -76.78 83.93
N LEU A 657 -84.59 -77.08 82.88
CA LEU A 657 -84.17 -76.86 81.49
C LEU A 657 -84.03 -75.38 81.15
N GLU A 658 -84.89 -74.50 81.66
CA GLU A 658 -84.82 -73.05 81.42
C GLU A 658 -83.58 -72.46 82.10
N MET A 659 -83.31 -72.82 83.35
CA MET A 659 -82.07 -72.45 84.05
C MET A 659 -80.81 -73.01 83.34
N TRP A 660 -80.89 -74.20 82.74
CA TRP A 660 -79.80 -74.73 81.94
C TRP A 660 -79.61 -73.98 80.62
N LYS A 661 -80.69 -73.61 79.92
CA LYS A 661 -80.64 -72.74 78.72
C LYS A 661 -80.03 -71.39 79.08
N GLU A 662 -80.53 -70.71 80.11
CA GLU A 662 -80.04 -69.42 80.60
C GLU A 662 -78.53 -69.49 80.91
N MET A 663 -78.08 -70.57 81.56
CA MET A 663 -76.66 -70.84 81.80
C MET A 663 -75.86 -71.08 80.49
N GLN A 664 -76.40 -71.80 79.50
CA GLN A 664 -75.72 -71.97 78.21
C GLN A 664 -75.73 -70.68 77.37
N GLU A 665 -76.76 -69.86 77.49
CA GLU A 665 -76.93 -68.58 76.81
C GLU A 665 -75.96 -67.55 77.36
N ASP A 666 -75.82 -67.41 78.69
CA ASP A 666 -74.77 -66.58 79.30
C ASP A 666 -73.36 -67.08 78.94
N ILE A 667 -73.12 -68.40 78.94
CA ILE A 667 -71.84 -68.98 78.48
C ILE A 667 -71.57 -68.65 77.00
N PHE A 668 -72.60 -68.65 76.15
CA PHE A 668 -72.47 -68.32 74.72
C PHE A 668 -72.27 -66.82 74.51
N GLU A 669 -73.07 -65.97 75.16
CA GLU A 669 -72.93 -64.51 75.14
C GLU A 669 -71.54 -64.09 75.62
N ASN A 670 -71.05 -64.63 76.75
CA ASN A 670 -69.73 -64.31 77.26
C ASN A 670 -68.61 -64.81 76.33
N GLN A 671 -68.81 -65.91 75.61
CA GLN A 671 -67.88 -66.31 74.54
C GLN A 671 -67.95 -65.40 73.30
N LEU A 672 -69.14 -64.91 72.92
CA LEU A 672 -69.34 -63.98 71.80
C LEU A 672 -68.71 -62.61 72.11
N LYS A 673 -69.11 -62.00 73.23
CA LYS A 673 -68.55 -60.73 73.76
C LYS A 673 -67.02 -60.80 73.85
N LYS A 674 -66.45 -61.94 74.28
CA LYS A 674 -65.00 -62.15 74.33
C LYS A 674 -64.33 -62.25 72.95
N LYS A 675 -64.99 -62.86 71.96
CA LYS A 675 -64.49 -62.90 70.56
C LYS A 675 -64.58 -61.53 69.89
N GLU A 676 -65.68 -60.82 70.09
CA GLU A 676 -65.88 -59.45 69.58
C GLU A 676 -64.87 -58.48 70.17
N LEU A 677 -64.65 -58.53 71.50
CA LEU A 677 -63.63 -57.74 72.17
C LEU A 677 -62.22 -58.04 71.63
N ALA A 678 -61.86 -59.31 71.44
CA ALA A 678 -60.56 -59.69 70.88
C ALA A 678 -60.38 -59.21 69.43
N HIS A 679 -61.42 -59.29 68.60
CA HIS A 679 -61.38 -58.80 67.22
C HIS A 679 -61.28 -57.26 67.17
N MET A 680 -62.03 -56.55 68.01
CA MET A 680 -61.96 -55.10 68.16
C MET A 680 -60.58 -54.64 68.67
N GLN A 681 -59.97 -55.38 69.61
CA GLN A 681 -58.61 -55.12 70.08
C GLN A 681 -57.58 -55.30 68.95
N ALA A 682 -57.64 -56.39 68.19
CA ALA A 682 -56.74 -56.63 67.06
C ALA A 682 -56.85 -55.53 65.98
N LEU A 683 -58.07 -55.08 65.66
CA LEU A 683 -58.29 -53.96 64.74
C LEU A 683 -57.73 -52.63 65.29
N ALA A 684 -57.89 -52.36 66.59
CA ALA A 684 -57.33 -51.18 67.23
C ALA A 684 -55.79 -51.18 67.23
N GLU A 685 -55.16 -52.34 67.42
CA GLU A 685 -53.70 -52.50 67.35
C GLU A 685 -53.16 -52.33 65.92
N GLU A 686 -53.77 -52.96 64.92
CA GLU A 686 -53.38 -52.80 63.50
C GLU A 686 -53.66 -51.39 62.96
N TRP A 687 -54.68 -50.69 63.48
CA TRP A 687 -54.90 -49.26 63.19
C TRP A 687 -53.81 -48.40 63.83
N LYS A 688 -53.54 -48.58 65.13
CA LYS A 688 -52.50 -47.85 65.90
C LYS A 688 -51.10 -48.08 65.35
N LYS A 689 -50.84 -49.25 64.77
CA LYS A 689 -49.61 -49.57 64.04
C LYS A 689 -49.52 -48.79 62.72
N ARG A 690 -50.54 -48.82 61.87
CA ARG A 690 -50.58 -48.01 60.63
C ARG A 690 -50.53 -46.50 60.88
N ASP A 691 -51.09 -46.04 62.00
CA ASP A 691 -51.02 -44.64 62.39
C ASP A 691 -49.58 -44.22 62.72
N LYS A 692 -48.85 -45.03 63.51
CA LYS A 692 -47.40 -44.84 63.74
C LYS A 692 -46.56 -44.96 62.47
N GLU A 693 -46.90 -45.88 61.56
CA GLU A 693 -46.19 -46.03 60.27
C GLU A 693 -46.39 -44.77 59.39
N ARG A 694 -47.60 -44.21 59.36
CA ARG A 694 -47.88 -42.92 58.71
C ARG A 694 -47.15 -41.75 59.40
N GLU A 695 -47.21 -41.66 60.73
CA GLU A 695 -46.51 -40.63 61.51
C GLU A 695 -45.00 -40.66 61.25
N ALA A 696 -44.38 -41.85 61.26
CA ALA A 696 -42.96 -42.02 60.98
C ALA A 696 -42.58 -41.61 59.55
N LEU A 697 -43.41 -41.92 58.55
CA LEU A 697 -43.20 -41.50 57.17
C LEU A 697 -43.33 -39.98 57.00
N VAL A 698 -44.34 -39.35 57.61
CA VAL A 698 -44.51 -37.89 57.61
C VAL A 698 -43.33 -37.23 58.32
N LYS A 699 -42.92 -37.71 59.49
CA LYS A 699 -41.77 -37.20 60.24
C LYS A 699 -40.46 -37.31 59.46
N LYS A 700 -40.25 -38.41 58.73
CA LYS A 700 -39.11 -38.56 57.81
C LYS A 700 -39.18 -37.52 56.69
N LYS A 701 -40.35 -37.31 56.08
CA LYS A 701 -40.53 -36.33 55.01
C LYS A 701 -40.33 -34.89 55.49
N VAL A 702 -40.84 -34.52 56.66
CA VAL A 702 -40.58 -33.21 57.28
C VAL A 702 -39.07 -33.00 57.46
N ALA A 703 -38.34 -33.98 58.00
CA ALA A 703 -36.89 -33.86 58.15
C ALA A 703 -36.13 -33.79 56.80
N GLU A 704 -36.58 -34.51 55.77
CA GLU A 704 -36.04 -34.37 54.41
C GLU A 704 -36.27 -32.96 53.84
N TYR A 705 -37.45 -32.35 54.08
CA TYR A 705 -37.74 -30.97 53.65
C TYR A 705 -36.96 -29.92 54.45
N THR A 706 -36.84 -30.03 55.78
CA THR A 706 -36.04 -29.09 56.58
C THR A 706 -34.57 -29.10 56.18
N ASN A 707 -33.98 -30.27 55.94
CA ASN A 707 -32.60 -30.37 55.43
C ASN A 707 -32.43 -29.71 54.05
N LEU A 708 -33.44 -29.79 53.18
CA LEU A 708 -33.44 -29.13 51.87
C LEU A 708 -33.62 -27.62 52.00
N GLU A 709 -34.47 -27.16 52.92
CA GLU A 709 -34.67 -25.75 53.24
C GLU A 709 -33.37 -25.10 53.78
N GLU A 710 -32.69 -25.74 54.74
CA GLU A 710 -31.38 -25.28 55.23
C GLU A 710 -30.33 -25.20 54.11
N GLN A 711 -30.32 -26.18 53.19
CA GLN A 711 -29.43 -26.14 52.01
C GLN A 711 -29.78 -24.98 51.07
N LEU A 712 -31.06 -24.74 50.79
CA LEU A 712 -31.52 -23.64 49.94
C LEU A 712 -31.18 -22.28 50.57
N GLN A 713 -31.51 -22.07 51.85
CA GLN A 713 -31.15 -20.86 52.60
C GLN A 713 -29.64 -20.62 52.58
N LYS A 714 -28.82 -21.66 52.79
CA LYS A 714 -27.37 -21.56 52.66
C LYS A 714 -26.95 -21.13 51.26
N THR A 715 -27.45 -21.79 50.20
CA THR A 715 -27.09 -21.43 48.82
C THR A 715 -27.48 -20.00 48.46
N LEU A 716 -28.60 -19.48 48.97
CA LEU A 716 -28.99 -18.08 48.81
C LEU A 716 -27.96 -17.14 49.44
N THR A 717 -27.57 -17.36 50.70
CA THR A 717 -26.54 -16.52 51.37
C THR A 717 -25.16 -16.60 50.69
N ASP A 718 -24.78 -17.77 50.18
CA ASP A 718 -23.55 -17.95 49.39
C ASP A 718 -23.64 -17.28 48.00
N LEU A 719 -24.83 -17.11 47.42
CA LEU A 719 -25.06 -16.37 46.17
C LEU A 719 -25.06 -14.85 46.39
N GLU A 720 -25.80 -14.33 47.38
CA GLU A 720 -25.77 -12.91 47.75
C GLU A 720 -24.35 -12.41 48.07
N LYS A 721 -23.52 -13.28 48.65
CA LYS A 721 -22.12 -12.99 48.96
C LYS A 721 -21.28 -12.88 47.67
N ARG A 722 -21.52 -13.75 46.69
CA ARG A 722 -20.88 -13.66 45.35
C ARG A 722 -21.36 -12.43 44.59
N GLU A 723 -22.65 -12.11 44.61
CA GLU A 723 -23.21 -10.91 43.97
C GLU A 723 -22.57 -9.64 44.55
N ARG A 724 -22.51 -9.52 45.88
CA ARG A 724 -21.81 -8.41 46.56
C ARG A 724 -20.32 -8.33 46.20
N GLN A 725 -19.64 -9.46 46.04
CA GLN A 725 -18.24 -9.50 45.57
C GLN A 725 -18.12 -9.06 44.11
N LEU A 726 -18.98 -9.53 43.21
CA LEU A 726 -18.99 -9.15 41.80
C LEU A 726 -19.26 -7.65 41.61
N VAL A 727 -20.26 -7.09 42.30
CA VAL A 727 -20.53 -5.64 42.29
C VAL A 727 -19.33 -4.84 42.77
N SER A 728 -18.63 -5.30 43.82
CA SER A 728 -17.41 -4.62 44.29
C SER A 728 -16.28 -4.66 43.25
N ALA A 729 -16.05 -5.83 42.61
CA ALA A 729 -15.04 -6.01 41.58
C ALA A 729 -15.36 -5.22 40.30
N GLU A 730 -16.63 -5.14 39.90
CA GLU A 730 -17.07 -4.32 38.77
C GLU A 730 -16.84 -2.84 39.06
N SER A 731 -17.19 -2.34 40.26
CA SER A 731 -16.97 -0.93 40.63
C SER A 731 -15.49 -0.53 40.61
N GLU A 732 -14.60 -1.46 40.96
CA GLU A 732 -13.15 -1.30 40.92
C GLU A 732 -12.62 -1.38 39.47
N LEU A 733 -13.12 -2.31 38.65
CA LEU A 733 -12.79 -2.38 37.22
C LEU A 733 -13.24 -1.11 36.48
N GLN A 734 -14.44 -0.59 36.80
CA GLN A 734 -14.92 0.70 36.31
C GLN A 734 -14.06 1.88 36.81
N ARG A 735 -13.43 1.78 37.99
CA ARG A 735 -12.47 2.79 38.49
C ARG A 735 -11.16 2.74 37.71
N VAL A 736 -10.54 1.58 37.61
CA VAL A 736 -9.30 1.38 36.84
C VAL A 736 -9.49 1.76 35.37
N LYS A 737 -10.63 1.43 34.76
CA LYS A 737 -10.98 1.86 33.38
C LYS A 737 -10.99 3.38 33.23
N ARG A 738 -11.60 4.11 34.17
CA ARG A 738 -11.63 5.59 34.16
C ARG A 738 -10.24 6.19 34.40
N GLU A 739 -9.46 5.63 35.32
CA GLU A 739 -8.09 6.07 35.59
C GLU A 739 -7.17 5.86 34.37
N LEU A 740 -7.29 4.72 33.68
CA LEU A 740 -6.57 4.39 32.45
C LEU A 740 -7.00 5.28 31.27
N GLN A 741 -8.31 5.54 31.10
CA GLN A 741 -8.80 6.49 30.09
C GLN A 741 -8.26 7.90 30.33
N ALA A 742 -8.33 8.39 31.57
CA ALA A 742 -7.78 9.70 31.95
C ALA A 742 -6.23 9.75 31.86
N GLN A 743 -5.53 8.61 31.92
CA GLN A 743 -4.09 8.53 31.62
C GLN A 743 -3.83 8.56 30.12
N HIS A 744 -4.61 7.84 29.31
CA HIS A 744 -4.48 7.85 27.86
C HIS A 744 -4.74 9.25 27.27
N GLU A 745 -5.76 9.96 27.77
CA GLU A 745 -6.07 11.34 27.37
C GLU A 745 -4.95 12.33 27.74
N ARG A 746 -4.35 12.20 28.94
CA ARG A 746 -3.16 12.98 29.32
C ARG A 746 -1.96 12.67 28.42
N ASN A 747 -1.63 11.40 28.21
CA ASN A 747 -0.53 11.00 27.33
C ASN A 747 -0.74 11.52 25.89
N PHE A 748 -1.97 11.50 25.39
CA PHE A 748 -2.32 12.05 24.08
C PHE A 748 -2.13 13.57 24.01
N GLN A 749 -2.55 14.31 25.05
CA GLN A 749 -2.35 15.76 25.13
C GLN A 749 -0.85 16.12 25.25
N GLU A 750 -0.09 15.38 26.06
CA GLU A 750 1.37 15.56 26.19
C GLU A 750 2.10 15.28 24.87
N LEU A 751 1.69 14.26 24.11
CA LEU A 751 2.21 13.97 22.77
C LEU A 751 1.83 15.07 21.76
N GLN A 752 0.58 15.54 21.78
CA GLN A 752 0.13 16.66 20.92
C GLN A 752 0.91 17.94 21.23
N ASP A 753 1.17 18.22 22.51
CA ASP A 753 1.98 19.34 22.97
C ASP A 753 3.44 19.23 22.57
N SER A 754 4.03 18.03 22.66
CA SER A 754 5.38 17.75 22.18
C SER A 754 5.50 17.98 20.67
N VAL A 755 4.57 17.41 19.89
CA VAL A 755 4.50 17.60 18.43
C VAL A 755 4.28 19.07 18.05
N ARG A 756 3.52 19.83 18.84
CA ARG A 756 3.35 21.28 18.68
C ARG A 756 4.67 22.03 18.90
N ARG A 757 5.35 21.81 20.02
CA ARG A 757 6.64 22.45 20.34
C ARG A 757 7.70 22.17 19.27
N VAL A 758 7.84 20.91 18.84
CA VAL A 758 8.80 20.53 17.79
C VAL A 758 8.47 21.17 16.44
N LYS A 759 7.18 21.35 16.10
CA LYS A 759 6.76 22.10 14.91
C LYS A 759 7.08 23.59 15.02
N GLU A 760 6.89 24.19 16.18
CA GLU A 760 7.19 25.60 16.46
C GLU A 760 8.71 25.87 16.43
N GLU A 761 9.52 24.99 17.03
CA GLU A 761 10.99 25.03 16.94
C GLU A 761 11.49 24.85 15.50
N CYS A 762 10.95 23.87 14.76
CA CYS A 762 11.30 23.66 13.35
C CYS A 762 10.93 24.87 12.48
N ALA A 763 9.75 25.46 12.67
CA ALA A 763 9.35 26.68 11.99
C ALA A 763 10.27 27.87 12.33
N HIS A 764 10.64 28.03 13.60
CA HIS A 764 11.58 29.06 14.03
C HIS A 764 12.98 28.88 13.43
N GLN A 765 13.51 27.65 13.40
CA GLN A 765 14.80 27.33 12.79
C GLN A 765 14.79 27.61 11.27
N VAL A 766 13.69 27.29 10.59
CA VAL A 766 13.51 27.63 9.16
C VAL A 766 13.46 29.13 8.95
N GLU A 767 12.83 29.91 9.83
CA GLU A 767 12.78 31.37 9.72
C GLU A 767 14.13 32.06 10.05
N LEU A 768 14.91 31.49 10.98
CA LEU A 768 16.29 31.91 11.24
C LEU A 768 17.19 31.67 10.02
N GLU A 769 17.14 30.48 9.42
CA GLU A 769 17.93 30.19 8.21
C GLU A 769 17.44 31.00 6.99
N ARG A 770 16.13 31.29 6.86
CA ARG A 770 15.60 32.24 5.85
C ARG A 770 16.16 33.65 6.05
N SER A 771 16.16 34.15 7.29
CA SER A 771 16.69 35.48 7.63
C SER A 771 18.19 35.58 7.32
N LYS A 772 18.94 34.50 7.61
CA LYS A 772 20.37 34.36 7.33
C LYS A 772 20.68 34.24 5.82
N ILE A 773 19.88 33.50 5.06
CA ILE A 773 19.96 33.48 3.58
C ILE A 773 19.74 34.89 3.02
N LYS A 774 18.68 35.59 3.45
CA LYS A 774 18.39 36.96 3.03
C LYS A 774 19.56 37.91 3.34
N GLN A 775 20.15 37.83 4.53
CA GLN A 775 21.32 38.62 4.89
C GLN A 775 22.53 38.30 3.99
N LEU A 776 22.79 37.02 3.69
CA LEU A 776 23.86 36.61 2.77
C LEU A 776 23.61 37.06 1.32
N GLU A 777 22.35 37.16 0.88
CA GLU A 777 21.97 37.74 -0.41
C GLU A 777 22.20 39.26 -0.44
N GLU A 778 21.83 39.98 0.62
CA GLU A 778 22.12 41.41 0.79
C GLU A 778 23.65 41.67 0.82
N ASP A 779 24.42 40.84 1.53
CA ASP A 779 25.89 40.91 1.56
C ASP A 779 26.53 40.57 0.21
N LYS A 780 26.03 39.56 -0.49
CA LYS A 780 26.46 39.21 -1.86
C LYS A 780 26.24 40.37 -2.82
N VAL A 781 25.07 41.02 -2.79
CA VAL A 781 24.78 42.20 -3.63
C VAL A 781 25.72 43.36 -3.28
N ARG A 782 25.97 43.62 -1.99
CA ARG A 782 26.95 44.64 -1.55
C ARG A 782 28.37 44.34 -2.03
N LEU A 783 28.83 43.08 -1.97
CA LEU A 783 30.14 42.69 -2.50
C LEU A 783 30.22 42.79 -4.03
N GLN A 784 29.16 42.43 -4.75
CA GLN A 784 29.09 42.58 -6.21
C GLN A 784 29.12 44.06 -6.63
N GLN A 785 28.42 44.94 -5.90
CA GLN A 785 28.47 46.40 -6.07
C GLN A 785 29.91 46.92 -5.89
N HIS A 786 30.57 46.56 -4.78
CA HIS A 786 31.96 46.97 -4.52
C HIS A 786 32.96 46.40 -5.53
N PHE A 787 32.77 45.16 -6.00
CA PHE A 787 33.62 44.59 -7.05
C PHE A 787 33.47 45.37 -8.36
N TYR A 788 32.24 45.67 -8.79
CA TYR A 788 31.98 46.46 -10.01
C TYR A 788 32.54 47.89 -9.92
N GLU A 789 32.46 48.53 -8.74
CA GLU A 789 33.12 49.81 -8.50
C GLU A 789 34.65 49.72 -8.56
N ALA A 790 35.24 48.70 -7.96
CA ALA A 790 36.69 48.48 -7.97
C ALA A 790 37.20 48.16 -9.38
N GLU A 791 36.48 47.34 -10.14
CA GLU A 791 36.78 47.00 -11.52
C GLU A 791 36.70 48.24 -12.43
N ASN A 792 35.70 49.12 -12.23
CA ASN A 792 35.63 50.38 -12.96
C ASN A 792 36.74 51.36 -12.57
N LYS A 793 37.09 51.47 -11.27
CA LYS A 793 38.24 52.26 -10.81
C LYS A 793 39.55 51.75 -11.43
N TYR A 794 39.74 50.42 -11.50
CA TYR A 794 40.88 49.80 -12.18
C TYR A 794 40.88 50.11 -13.69
N LYS A 795 39.75 49.96 -14.39
CA LYS A 795 39.61 50.28 -15.84
C LYS A 795 39.83 51.76 -16.16
N ILE A 796 39.64 52.67 -15.20
CA ILE A 796 39.99 54.09 -15.34
C ILE A 796 41.51 54.25 -15.17
N LEU A 797 42.08 53.72 -14.09
CA LEU A 797 43.51 53.80 -13.80
C LEU A 797 44.39 53.14 -14.88
N GLU A 798 43.91 52.06 -15.49
CA GLU A 798 44.57 51.37 -16.62
C GLU A 798 44.60 52.24 -17.90
N LYS A 799 43.54 53.01 -18.16
CA LYS A 799 43.50 54.01 -19.25
C LYS A 799 44.43 55.18 -18.96
N GLU A 800 44.45 55.69 -17.72
CA GLU A 800 45.35 56.75 -17.29
C GLU A 800 46.81 56.31 -17.40
N PHE A 801 47.13 55.08 -17.00
CA PHE A 801 48.46 54.48 -17.13
C PHE A 801 48.87 54.29 -18.61
N GLN A 802 47.95 53.84 -19.48
CA GLN A 802 48.22 53.72 -20.91
C GLN A 802 48.44 55.09 -21.57
N GLN A 803 47.64 56.11 -21.22
CA GLN A 803 47.87 57.50 -21.66
C GLN A 803 49.22 58.04 -21.15
N TYR A 804 49.58 57.79 -19.89
CA TYR A 804 50.88 58.16 -19.34
C TYR A 804 52.02 57.48 -20.11
N LYS A 805 51.89 56.18 -20.43
CA LYS A 805 52.86 55.42 -21.22
C LYS A 805 53.04 56.00 -22.63
N GLU A 806 51.94 56.35 -23.30
CA GLU A 806 51.96 57.03 -24.61
C GLU A 806 52.63 58.41 -24.52
N GLN A 807 52.34 59.18 -23.46
CA GLN A 807 53.01 60.44 -23.18
C GLN A 807 54.52 60.26 -22.95
N GLN A 808 54.95 59.24 -22.18
CA GLN A 808 56.38 58.92 -22.02
C GLN A 808 57.03 58.58 -23.37
N CYS A 809 56.39 57.73 -24.19
CA CYS A 809 56.88 57.40 -25.53
C CYS A 809 56.94 58.61 -26.49
N SER A 810 56.12 59.64 -26.26
CA SER A 810 56.11 60.86 -27.09
C SER A 810 57.17 61.90 -26.71
N LYS A 811 57.91 61.71 -25.61
CA LYS A 811 58.92 62.65 -25.11
C LYS A 811 59.96 63.04 -26.18
N PRO A 812 60.43 64.31 -26.19
CA PRO A 812 61.47 64.74 -27.11
C PRO A 812 62.76 63.92 -26.94
N GLU A 813 63.12 63.51 -25.73
CA GLU A 813 64.24 62.59 -25.43
C GLU A 813 64.24 61.34 -26.34
N ILE A 814 63.10 60.66 -26.46
CA ILE A 814 62.98 59.39 -27.19
C ILE A 814 62.94 59.64 -28.70
N ARG A 815 62.30 60.73 -29.13
CA ARG A 815 62.30 61.16 -30.54
C ARG A 815 63.70 61.52 -31.00
N LEU A 816 64.41 62.36 -30.24
CA LEU A 816 65.80 62.72 -30.48
C LEU A 816 66.71 61.49 -30.43
N GLN A 817 66.50 60.53 -29.52
CA GLN A 817 67.25 59.27 -29.52
C GLN A 817 67.02 58.45 -30.81
N SER A 818 65.80 58.42 -31.35
CA SER A 818 65.52 57.77 -32.63
C SER A 818 66.14 58.50 -33.83
N GLU A 819 66.18 59.84 -33.78
CA GLU A 819 66.81 60.70 -34.79
C GLU A 819 68.34 60.60 -34.75
N ILE A 820 68.95 60.56 -33.55
CA ILE A 820 70.37 60.27 -33.33
C ILE A 820 70.73 58.89 -33.89
N ASN A 821 69.90 57.86 -33.66
CA ASN A 821 70.12 56.53 -34.21
C ASN A 821 70.08 56.53 -35.75
N LEU A 822 69.13 57.26 -36.36
CA LEU A 822 69.01 57.41 -37.82
C LEU A 822 70.22 58.16 -38.42
N LEU A 823 70.56 59.32 -37.86
CA LEU A 823 71.73 60.13 -38.27
C LEU A 823 73.05 59.38 -38.08
N THR A 824 73.15 58.51 -37.07
CA THR A 824 74.30 57.62 -36.88
C THR A 824 74.39 56.58 -38.01
N LEU A 825 73.25 56.06 -38.47
CA LEU A 825 73.19 55.12 -39.59
C LEU A 825 73.60 55.81 -40.92
N GLU A 826 73.07 57.02 -41.17
CA GLU A 826 73.43 57.84 -42.33
C GLU A 826 74.93 58.21 -42.32
N LYS A 827 75.46 58.59 -41.17
CA LYS A 827 76.90 58.86 -40.98
C LYS A 827 77.75 57.66 -41.41
N VAL A 828 77.43 56.46 -40.94
CA VAL A 828 78.17 55.23 -41.31
C VAL A 828 78.09 54.96 -42.82
N GLU A 829 76.95 55.22 -43.45
CA GLU A 829 76.79 55.05 -44.90
C GLU A 829 77.57 56.10 -45.71
N LEU A 830 77.67 57.33 -45.21
CA LEU A 830 78.49 58.41 -45.76
C LEU A 830 79.99 58.15 -45.57
N GLU A 831 80.43 57.64 -44.41
CA GLU A 831 81.81 57.21 -44.17
C GLU A 831 82.22 56.08 -45.12
N ARG A 832 81.33 55.09 -45.36
CA ARG A 832 81.53 54.03 -46.35
C ARG A 832 81.64 54.58 -47.79
N LYS A 833 80.82 55.57 -48.15
CA LYS A 833 80.88 56.27 -49.45
C LYS A 833 82.20 57.05 -49.60
N LEU A 834 82.65 57.74 -48.56
CA LEU A 834 83.92 58.48 -48.51
C LEU A 834 85.13 57.54 -48.64
N GLU A 835 85.11 56.39 -47.96
CA GLU A 835 86.20 55.40 -48.05
C GLU A 835 86.28 54.77 -49.45
N SER A 836 85.13 54.47 -50.07
CA SER A 836 85.08 54.01 -51.47
C SER A 836 85.61 55.07 -52.45
N ALA A 837 85.23 56.34 -52.27
CA ALA A 837 85.70 57.45 -53.09
C ALA A 837 87.21 57.71 -52.94
N THR A 838 87.76 57.61 -51.73
CA THR A 838 89.19 57.79 -51.46
C THR A 838 90.03 56.62 -51.97
N LYS A 839 89.57 55.37 -51.82
CA LYS A 839 90.17 54.18 -52.46
C LYS A 839 90.20 54.33 -53.98
N SER A 840 89.09 54.78 -54.59
CA SER A 840 89.00 55.05 -56.03
C SER A 840 89.95 56.16 -56.49
N LYS A 841 90.02 57.28 -55.75
CA LYS A 841 90.97 58.39 -56.00
C LYS A 841 92.42 57.93 -55.93
N LEU A 842 92.76 57.06 -54.97
CA LEU A 842 94.11 56.49 -54.85
C LEU A 842 94.45 55.59 -56.05
N HIS A 843 93.51 54.75 -56.48
CA HIS A 843 93.68 53.90 -57.67
C HIS A 843 93.92 54.74 -58.94
N TYR A 844 93.12 55.78 -59.19
CA TYR A 844 93.34 56.68 -60.33
C TYR A 844 94.69 57.41 -60.25
N LYS A 845 95.12 57.87 -59.05
CA LYS A 845 96.46 58.46 -58.84
C LYS A 845 97.57 57.46 -59.19
N GLN A 846 97.42 56.18 -58.84
CA GLN A 846 98.38 55.13 -59.20
C GLN A 846 98.41 54.86 -60.71
N GLN A 847 97.25 54.80 -61.39
CA GLN A 847 97.19 54.62 -62.83
C GLN A 847 97.83 55.80 -63.58
N TRP A 848 97.55 57.04 -63.17
CA TRP A 848 98.17 58.24 -63.74
C TRP A 848 99.70 58.24 -63.57
N ALA A 849 100.20 57.83 -62.40
CA ALA A 849 101.63 57.68 -62.14
C ALA A 849 102.29 56.57 -63.00
N ARG A 850 101.56 55.52 -63.39
CA ARG A 850 102.03 54.50 -64.35
C ARG A 850 102.06 55.06 -65.77
N ALA A 851 101.01 55.76 -66.20
CA ALA A 851 100.95 56.40 -67.53
C ALA A 851 102.09 57.42 -67.73
N LEU A 852 102.40 58.24 -66.71
CA LEU A 852 103.54 59.16 -66.73
C LEU A 852 104.90 58.45 -66.91
N LYS A 853 105.08 57.26 -66.30
CA LYS A 853 106.31 56.46 -66.47
C LYS A 853 106.46 55.88 -67.87
N GLU A 854 105.38 55.41 -68.48
CA GLU A 854 105.42 54.94 -69.88
C GLU A 854 105.60 56.09 -70.87
N LEU A 855 104.99 57.25 -70.64
CA LEU A 855 105.22 58.45 -71.45
C LEU A 855 106.70 58.89 -71.39
N ALA A 856 107.34 58.82 -70.22
CA ALA A 856 108.77 59.09 -70.07
C ALA A 856 109.64 58.06 -70.83
N ARG A 857 109.30 56.77 -70.75
CA ARG A 857 109.98 55.70 -71.52
C ARG A 857 109.86 55.88 -73.03
N LEU A 858 108.68 56.28 -73.53
CA LEU A 858 108.47 56.56 -74.94
C LEU A 858 109.32 57.76 -75.40
N LYS A 859 109.33 58.85 -74.63
CA LYS A 859 110.15 60.03 -74.92
C LYS A 859 111.66 59.71 -74.92
N GLN A 860 112.13 58.87 -74.00
CA GLN A 860 113.52 58.43 -73.98
C GLN A 860 113.88 57.62 -75.24
N ARG A 861 113.05 56.64 -75.62
CA ARG A 861 113.24 55.87 -76.87
C ARG A 861 113.23 56.74 -78.11
N GLU A 862 112.38 57.77 -78.16
CA GLU A 862 112.37 58.73 -79.26
C GLU A 862 113.69 59.50 -79.35
N GLN A 863 114.23 59.95 -78.21
CA GLN A 863 115.49 60.67 -78.12
C GLN A 863 116.69 59.78 -78.50
N GLU A 864 116.70 58.51 -78.09
CA GLU A 864 117.67 57.49 -78.53
C GLU A 864 117.59 57.28 -80.06
N ASN A 865 116.38 57.13 -80.61
CA ASN A 865 116.15 57.02 -82.06
C ASN A 865 116.50 58.32 -82.83
N ALA A 866 116.45 59.49 -82.20
CA ALA A 866 116.91 60.74 -82.79
C ALA A 866 118.45 60.78 -82.86
N MET A 867 119.15 60.42 -81.77
CA MET A 867 120.61 60.32 -81.76
C MET A 867 121.13 59.27 -82.76
N ALA A 868 120.46 58.13 -82.90
CA ALA A 868 120.79 57.11 -83.89
C ALA A 868 120.68 57.62 -85.34
N ARG A 869 119.62 58.39 -85.66
CA ARG A 869 119.46 59.05 -86.97
C ARG A 869 120.57 60.08 -87.24
N LEU A 870 120.90 60.90 -86.24
CA LEU A 870 121.93 61.94 -86.34
C LEU A 870 123.33 61.32 -86.58
N LYS A 871 123.66 60.25 -85.85
CA LYS A 871 124.91 59.48 -86.06
C LYS A 871 125.00 58.87 -87.46
N LYS A 872 123.88 58.39 -88.02
CA LYS A 872 123.84 57.85 -89.39
C LYS A 872 124.10 58.94 -90.44
N GLN A 873 123.48 60.12 -90.30
CA GLN A 873 123.74 61.27 -91.18
C GLN A 873 125.20 61.73 -91.12
N GLN A 874 125.83 61.64 -89.95
CA GLN A 874 127.25 61.97 -89.75
C GLN A 874 128.17 61.01 -90.54
N GLN A 875 127.87 59.70 -90.51
CA GLN A 875 128.58 58.69 -91.31
C GLN A 875 128.33 58.85 -92.82
N GLU A 876 127.12 59.22 -93.23
CA GLU A 876 126.80 59.50 -94.64
C GLU A 876 127.56 60.75 -95.17
N LEU A 877 127.75 61.77 -94.32
CA LEU A 877 128.58 62.95 -94.62
C LEU A 877 130.08 62.63 -94.72
N GLU A 878 130.61 61.77 -93.85
CA GLU A 878 131.99 61.29 -93.94
C GLU A 878 132.22 60.50 -95.24
N HIS A 879 131.28 59.62 -95.61
CA HIS A 879 131.35 58.87 -96.85
C HIS A 879 131.26 59.77 -98.11
N MET A 880 130.53 60.89 -98.03
CA MET A 880 130.52 61.93 -99.07
C MET A 880 131.87 62.67 -99.17
N ARG A 881 132.50 63.01 -98.03
CA ARG A 881 133.83 63.65 -98.00
C ARG A 881 134.90 62.81 -98.69
N LEU A 882 134.98 61.51 -98.40
CA LEU A 882 135.97 60.62 -99.05
C LEU A 882 135.76 60.54 -100.57
N ARG A 883 134.51 60.63 -101.06
CA ARG A 883 134.22 60.60 -102.51
C ARG A 883 134.65 61.88 -103.24
N TYR A 884 134.62 63.03 -102.58
CA TYR A 884 135.05 64.31 -103.17
C TYR A 884 136.56 64.36 -103.36
N LEU A 885 137.33 63.99 -102.33
CA LEU A 885 138.80 63.95 -102.40
C LEU A 885 139.30 63.04 -103.54
N ALA A 886 138.72 61.84 -103.67
CA ALA A 886 139.04 60.89 -104.74
C ALA A 886 138.59 61.31 -106.16
N ALA A 887 137.85 62.42 -106.29
CA ALA A 887 137.49 63.01 -107.59
C ALA A 887 138.43 64.16 -108.00
N GLU A 888 138.90 64.94 -107.03
CA GLU A 888 139.77 66.11 -107.24
C GLU A 888 141.15 65.70 -107.78
N GLU A 889 141.74 64.63 -107.24
CA GLU A 889 143.00 64.03 -107.72
C GLU A 889 142.93 63.56 -109.19
N LYS A 890 141.72 63.31 -109.72
CA LYS A 890 141.50 62.66 -111.03
C LYS A 890 141.40 63.62 -112.22
N GLU A 891 141.14 64.92 -111.99
CA GLU A 891 141.20 65.92 -113.06
C GLU A 891 142.59 66.56 -113.19
N MET A 892 143.27 66.82 -112.07
CA MET A 892 144.65 67.36 -112.03
C MET A 892 145.61 66.56 -112.94
N GLY A 893 145.58 65.22 -112.85
CA GLY A 893 146.45 64.33 -113.63
C GLY A 893 146.14 64.22 -115.13
N LYS A 894 145.19 65.00 -115.67
CA LYS A 894 144.89 65.05 -117.12
C LYS A 894 145.50 66.25 -117.82
N THR A 895 145.61 67.40 -117.15
CA THR A 895 146.19 68.62 -117.73
C THR A 895 147.70 68.50 -117.91
N GLU A 896 148.41 68.00 -116.89
CA GLU A 896 149.87 67.82 -116.92
C GLU A 896 150.35 66.88 -118.05
N ARG A 897 149.52 65.91 -118.44
CA ARG A 897 149.85 64.97 -119.53
C ARG A 897 149.87 65.57 -120.93
N LYS A 898 149.36 66.79 -121.12
CA LYS A 898 149.25 67.39 -122.46
C LYS A 898 150.41 68.33 -122.82
N GLU A 899 151.07 68.91 -121.83
CA GLU A 899 152.22 69.82 -122.03
C GLU A 899 153.55 69.05 -122.12
N LEU A 900 153.57 67.79 -121.68
CA LEU A 900 154.74 66.90 -121.70
C LEU A 900 155.05 66.24 -123.05
N GLU A 901 154.15 66.32 -124.05
CA GLU A 901 154.32 65.64 -125.35
C GLU A 901 155.04 66.53 -126.38
N ASP A 902 154.86 67.86 -126.35
CA ASP A 902 155.49 68.76 -127.34
C ASP A 902 156.96 69.08 -127.02
N ILE A 903 157.31 69.23 -125.73
CA ILE A 903 158.71 69.44 -125.28
C ILE A 903 159.56 68.16 -125.50
N ARG A 904 158.91 67.00 -125.63
CA ARG A 904 159.53 65.68 -125.82
C ARG A 904 160.38 65.55 -127.10
N ASN A 905 160.08 66.35 -128.12
CA ASN A 905 160.73 66.24 -129.42
C ASN A 905 162.03 67.03 -129.56
N GLU A 906 162.20 68.12 -128.78
CA GLU A 906 163.29 69.09 -128.98
C GLU A 906 164.45 68.93 -127.97
N LEU A 907 164.22 68.39 -126.76
CA LEU A 907 165.31 67.95 -125.88
C LEU A 907 165.84 66.56 -126.27
N ASN A 908 166.05 66.40 -127.57
CA ASN A 908 166.48 65.20 -128.24
C ASN A 908 167.99 64.95 -128.04
N ARG A 909 168.43 63.72 -128.30
CA ARG A 909 169.79 63.44 -128.81
C ARG A 909 171.00 63.97 -127.98
N LEU A 910 171.01 63.79 -126.65
CA LEU A 910 172.20 63.59 -125.78
C LEU A 910 171.70 63.26 -124.35
N LYS A 911 171.61 62.00 -123.87
CA LYS A 911 172.71 61.04 -123.59
C LYS A 911 173.74 61.69 -122.64
N GLN A 912 173.90 61.28 -121.37
CA GLN A 912 173.98 59.90 -120.87
C GLN A 912 173.80 59.79 -119.33
N GLN A 913 173.40 58.61 -118.85
CA GLN A 913 173.80 57.97 -117.58
C GLN A 913 173.19 58.41 -116.21
N GLU A 914 172.42 57.48 -115.63
CA GLU A 914 172.19 57.17 -114.20
C GLU A 914 171.63 58.22 -113.23
N ASP A 915 170.31 58.15 -113.08
CA ASP A 915 169.58 57.97 -111.81
C ASP A 915 170.37 58.00 -110.49
N LYS A 916 169.88 58.81 -109.53
CA LYS A 916 169.98 58.50 -108.09
C LYS A 916 168.99 59.30 -107.24
N LYS A 917 168.26 58.56 -106.39
CA LYS A 917 167.76 58.98 -105.05
C LYS A 917 166.62 60.02 -105.07
N GLN A 918 165.76 60.14 -104.05
CA GLN A 918 165.51 59.39 -102.79
C GLN A 918 164.01 59.60 -102.44
N SER A 919 163.36 59.00 -101.43
CA SER A 919 163.78 58.28 -100.21
C SER A 919 162.63 57.42 -99.66
N GLN A 920 162.94 56.31 -98.97
CA GLN A 920 162.00 55.55 -98.14
C GLN A 920 162.77 54.87 -96.98
N ASP A 921 162.04 54.47 -95.93
CA ASP A 921 162.47 53.66 -94.77
C ASP A 921 163.38 54.37 -93.72
N SER A 922 163.39 53.98 -92.43
CA SER A 922 162.90 52.74 -91.77
C SER A 922 162.69 52.90 -90.23
N ARG A 923 162.14 51.86 -89.54
CA ARG A 923 162.25 51.51 -88.08
C ARG A 923 161.47 52.36 -87.04
N ASP A 924 161.10 51.94 -85.80
CA ASP A 924 161.10 50.68 -84.96
C ASP A 924 160.27 50.99 -83.65
N ILE A 925 159.81 50.14 -82.69
CA ILE A 925 159.68 48.68 -82.42
C ILE A 925 158.67 48.41 -81.23
N SER A 926 158.17 47.17 -81.04
CA SER A 926 157.51 46.57 -79.82
C SER A 926 156.12 47.08 -79.31
N VAL A 927 155.40 46.44 -78.35
CA VAL A 927 154.90 45.03 -78.10
C VAL A 927 154.49 44.83 -76.59
N GLU A 928 153.47 43.99 -76.30
CA GLU A 928 153.07 43.42 -74.96
C GLU A 928 152.54 44.37 -73.83
N GLN A 929 151.92 43.93 -72.70
CA GLN A 929 150.81 42.96 -72.43
C GLN A 929 150.28 43.05 -70.95
N VAL A 930 149.09 42.46 -70.64
CA VAL A 930 148.58 41.97 -69.31
C VAL A 930 148.33 42.93 -68.12
N GLY A 931 147.20 42.75 -67.39
CA GLY A 931 147.23 42.73 -65.89
C GLY A 931 146.08 43.32 -65.04
N SER A 932 145.60 42.53 -64.04
CA SER A 932 144.97 42.90 -62.74
C SER A 932 143.60 43.65 -62.75
N LEU A 933 142.53 43.35 -61.97
CA LEU A 933 142.31 42.91 -60.56
C LEU A 933 142.68 44.00 -59.51
N HIS A 934 141.94 44.24 -58.40
CA HIS A 934 140.74 43.62 -57.79
C HIS A 934 139.98 44.72 -56.97
N THR A 935 138.73 44.64 -56.50
CA THR A 935 138.03 43.78 -55.49
C THR A 935 136.59 44.40 -55.36
N ARG A 936 135.58 44.10 -54.51
CA ARG A 936 135.12 43.09 -53.50
C ARG A 936 133.58 43.35 -53.43
N GLN A 937 132.59 42.46 -53.48
CA GLN A 937 132.27 41.13 -52.91
C GLN A 937 131.73 41.11 -51.46
N LEU A 938 130.59 40.39 -51.28
CA LEU A 938 129.96 39.85 -50.05
C LEU A 938 129.29 40.79 -49.03
N ASN A 939 127.96 40.69 -48.93
CA ASN A 939 127.25 40.17 -47.74
C ASN A 939 125.75 39.96 -48.06
N GLU A 940 125.34 38.69 -48.28
CA GLU A 940 123.99 38.33 -48.78
C GLU A 940 123.46 37.07 -48.04
N SER A 941 123.68 37.02 -46.73
CA SER A 941 123.37 35.84 -45.88
C SER A 941 123.04 36.17 -44.42
N LEU A 942 122.77 37.45 -44.09
CA LEU A 942 122.33 37.89 -42.76
C LEU A 942 120.98 38.61 -42.79
N ASP A 943 120.73 39.45 -43.80
CA ASP A 943 119.44 40.16 -43.91
C ASP A 943 118.27 39.21 -44.25
N ASP A 944 118.50 38.11 -45.01
CA ASP A 944 117.48 37.07 -45.23
C ASP A 944 117.09 36.34 -43.93
N TYR A 945 118.07 36.08 -43.05
CA TYR A 945 117.85 35.47 -41.74
C TYR A 945 117.07 36.43 -40.81
N LEU A 946 117.45 37.71 -40.81
CA LEU A 946 116.74 38.76 -40.09
C LEU A 946 115.31 38.95 -40.60
N THR A 947 115.10 38.91 -41.92
CA THR A 947 113.77 39.06 -42.54
C THR A 947 112.85 37.90 -42.16
N ARG A 948 113.33 36.65 -42.20
CA ARG A 948 112.53 35.48 -41.79
C ARG A 948 112.07 35.58 -40.33
N LEU A 949 112.96 35.94 -39.40
CA LEU A 949 112.60 36.10 -37.98
C LEU A 949 111.50 37.17 -37.77
N ILE A 950 111.56 38.27 -38.53
CA ILE A 950 110.55 39.34 -38.48
C ILE A 950 109.21 38.84 -39.06
N GLU A 951 109.22 38.12 -40.18
CA GLU A 951 108.00 37.56 -40.79
C GLU A 951 107.33 36.48 -39.93
N GLU A 952 108.11 35.64 -39.25
CA GLU A 952 107.61 34.62 -38.31
C GLU A 952 106.94 35.26 -37.09
N ARG A 953 107.61 36.24 -36.44
CA ARG A 953 107.03 37.02 -35.32
C ARG A 953 105.72 37.70 -35.73
N ASP A 954 105.74 38.45 -36.83
CA ASP A 954 104.57 39.19 -37.28
C ASP A 954 103.42 38.26 -37.70
N THR A 955 103.72 37.04 -38.13
CA THR A 955 102.70 36.03 -38.46
C THR A 955 102.07 35.43 -37.21
N LEU A 956 102.86 35.16 -36.16
CA LEU A 956 102.33 34.73 -34.85
C LEU A 956 101.40 35.81 -34.26
N LEU A 957 101.83 37.07 -34.24
CA LEU A 957 101.02 38.19 -33.75
C LEU A 957 99.74 38.41 -34.59
N ARG A 958 99.79 38.19 -35.91
CA ARG A 958 98.59 38.24 -36.79
C ARG A 958 97.56 37.14 -36.51
N THR A 959 97.88 36.07 -35.78
CA THR A 959 96.88 35.04 -35.41
C THR A 959 95.88 35.53 -34.35
N GLY A 960 96.23 36.56 -33.57
CA GLY A 960 95.43 37.04 -32.44
C GLY A 960 95.41 36.11 -31.22
N VAL A 961 96.13 34.98 -31.27
CA VAL A 961 96.25 34.02 -30.14
C VAL A 961 97.44 34.37 -29.23
N TYR A 962 98.52 34.88 -29.82
CA TYR A 962 99.74 35.30 -29.12
C TYR A 962 99.81 36.82 -28.96
N ASN A 963 100.37 37.27 -27.84
CA ASN A 963 100.65 38.67 -27.55
C ASN A 963 102.17 38.92 -27.40
N HIS A 964 102.57 40.15 -27.06
CA HIS A 964 103.99 40.53 -27.00
C HIS A 964 104.72 40.08 -25.72
N GLU A 965 104.01 39.57 -24.72
CA GLU A 965 104.55 39.06 -23.46
C GLU A 965 104.77 37.54 -23.48
N ASP A 966 104.18 36.83 -24.45
CA ASP A 966 104.39 35.39 -24.63
C ASP A 966 105.86 35.06 -24.91
N HIS A 967 106.39 34.05 -24.20
CA HIS A 967 107.81 33.69 -24.22
C HIS A 967 108.33 33.44 -25.66
N ILE A 968 107.52 32.86 -26.55
CA ILE A 968 107.94 32.58 -27.94
C ILE A 968 108.12 33.87 -28.77
N VAL A 969 107.30 34.90 -28.53
CA VAL A 969 107.39 36.20 -29.22
C VAL A 969 108.53 37.04 -28.61
N SER A 970 108.64 37.06 -27.27
CA SER A 970 109.71 37.77 -26.56
C SER A 970 111.11 37.23 -26.88
N GLU A 971 111.24 35.91 -27.05
CA GLU A 971 112.48 35.25 -27.47
C GLU A 971 112.82 35.54 -28.95
N LEU A 972 111.83 35.57 -29.86
CA LEU A 972 112.04 36.02 -31.24
C LEU A 972 112.52 37.48 -31.29
N ASP A 973 111.90 38.39 -30.54
CA ASP A 973 112.37 39.77 -30.45
C ASP A 973 113.75 39.86 -29.78
N ARG A 974 114.13 38.97 -28.85
CA ARG A 974 115.50 38.89 -28.32
C ARG A 974 116.50 38.52 -29.44
N GLN A 975 116.19 37.50 -30.24
CA GLN A 975 117.05 37.07 -31.34
C GLN A 975 117.14 38.11 -32.47
N ILE A 976 116.05 38.81 -32.79
CA ILE A 976 116.03 39.96 -33.72
C ILE A 976 116.94 41.08 -33.19
N ARG A 977 116.86 41.41 -31.89
CA ARG A 977 117.73 42.42 -31.25
C ARG A 977 119.20 42.01 -31.28
N GLU A 978 119.53 40.74 -31.06
CA GLU A 978 120.91 40.23 -31.16
C GLU A 978 121.44 40.20 -32.60
N ALA A 979 120.59 39.90 -33.59
CA ALA A 979 120.95 39.98 -35.01
C ALA A 979 121.22 41.43 -35.44
N LEU A 980 120.38 42.38 -34.98
CA LEU A 980 120.59 43.81 -35.21
C LEU A 980 121.86 44.35 -34.50
N ALA A 981 122.16 43.89 -33.29
CA ALA A 981 123.39 44.26 -32.58
C ALA A 981 124.67 43.72 -33.27
N LYS A 982 124.59 42.53 -33.87
CA LYS A 982 125.66 41.98 -34.74
C LYS A 982 125.80 42.76 -36.05
N ARG A 983 124.70 43.26 -36.61
CA ARG A 983 124.70 44.16 -37.78
C ARG A 983 125.36 45.51 -37.48
N SER A 984 125.16 46.07 -36.27
CA SER A 984 125.74 47.35 -35.83
C SER A 984 127.15 47.25 -35.22
N SER A 985 127.82 46.10 -35.33
CA SER A 985 129.20 45.90 -34.87
C SER A 985 130.17 45.48 -35.99
N SER A 986 129.72 45.56 -37.25
CA SER A 986 130.53 45.29 -38.44
C SER A 986 130.57 46.46 -39.44
N LYS A 987 130.13 47.66 -39.04
CA LYS A 987 130.40 48.95 -39.68
C LYS A 987 130.10 50.11 -38.74
#